data_AF-A0A1I1K7X4-F1
#
_entry.id   AF-A0A1I1K7X4-F1
#
_cell.length_a   1.000
_cell.length_b   1.000
_cell.length_c   1.000
_cell.angle_alpha   90.00
_cell.angle_beta   90.00
_cell.angle_gamma   90.00
#
_symmetry.space_group_name_H-M   'P 1'
#
loop_
_entity.id
_entity.type
_entity.pdbx_description
1 polymer ?
#
loop_
_entity_poly.entity_id
_entity_poly.type
_entity_poly.pdbx_seq_one_letter_code
_entity_poly.pdbx_strand_id
1 'polypeptide(L)'
;MSSITDYAPVGILDDRDTLLTSLRTGDTAATLTPIDFGVLTSGRWVIDAQSVPGLFTIAYNPATDTSARLVLANAALMPAAGSPVTVTAHYYDRYQIDSNGNPLPGKGVAETLVYTVEAGSTRELQGFGADTTLGAGSGAASPALATLPDGGFAAVWQGADSAIWARVTDAGGKARGAAFAITPSSDGIPEGSPSVAALSGGRFVTAYTTSVGGQPRIACKIADVNGTTGAQLLADTAPAADAAMPDVVALRDGSFAIAWRAGGQVHVRVLDAIGNPVGAEQVYGALGTAFSPSIAATGSGYTVAWGEIGDGNVYAAQQGGAASVVSGDGLAASLATAAPLPDIAALQDGGYVVAWDSYANEPYGFTISDIFFQRFDAAGNKVGALTQANSDSGGGRYDASVTALDTGGFVVAWQSATGDFDGNGVFGRRFDAGGNPLDLREFTINEARAGDQAAPALTALANGGFAAAWIDTAANGAVQVEARVLAGGMDDAGGTGWISDSGNLLVGGAGSERVDALGGVDTVSYAGLRSHFTVLRDAGAATVIDHVGSSGVDTLVNVERIEFSDVSLALDIDGTAGQAYRLYKAAFNRAPDKQGVGYWIAMMDAGVALEQVAAGFTGSAEFAQLYGGRASDTTFVELLYNNVLHRAAEGAGRDYWIKALAELHTPREQVLALFSESAENQAQVIGAIQNGIEYAPWM
;
A
#
# COMPACT_ATOMS: atom_id res chain seq x y z
N MET A 1 -23.42 -38.53 -37.71
CA MET A 1 -23.33 -37.85 -36.39
C MET A 1 -21.87 -37.59 -36.16
N SER A 2 -21.44 -36.33 -36.18
CA SER A 2 -20.05 -35.95 -35.88
C SER A 2 -19.74 -36.41 -34.45
N SER A 3 -18.73 -37.27 -34.30
CA SER A 3 -18.19 -37.61 -32.99
C SER A 3 -17.48 -36.37 -32.47
N ILE A 4 -18.10 -35.65 -31.55
CA ILE A 4 -17.40 -34.64 -30.77
C ILE A 4 -16.32 -35.41 -30.00
N THR A 5 -15.06 -35.11 -30.28
CA THR A 5 -13.93 -35.65 -29.52
C THR A 5 -13.95 -34.95 -28.17
N ASP A 6 -14.27 -35.72 -27.14
CA ASP A 6 -14.22 -35.26 -25.76
C ASP A 6 -12.79 -35.39 -25.21
N TYR A 7 -12.31 -34.35 -24.54
CA TYR A 7 -10.98 -34.30 -23.94
C TYR A 7 -11.10 -34.48 -22.44
N ALA A 8 -10.15 -35.19 -21.82
CA ALA A 8 -10.17 -35.32 -20.36
C ALA A 8 -9.89 -33.95 -19.70
N PRO A 9 -10.54 -33.64 -18.56
CA PRO A 9 -10.23 -32.44 -17.80
C PRO A 9 -8.78 -32.48 -17.32
N VAL A 10 -8.12 -31.32 -17.27
CA VAL A 10 -6.67 -31.20 -16.99
C VAL A 10 -6.35 -30.46 -15.71
N GLY A 11 -7.33 -29.83 -15.06
CA GLY A 11 -7.15 -29.13 -13.79
C GLY A 11 -8.46 -28.60 -13.22
N ILE A 12 -8.39 -27.94 -12.07
CA ILE A 12 -9.48 -27.27 -11.37
C ILE A 12 -8.99 -25.86 -11.01
N LEU A 13 -9.75 -24.85 -11.42
CA LEU A 13 -9.58 -23.47 -10.97
C LEU A 13 -10.42 -23.23 -9.72
N ASP A 14 -9.87 -22.40 -8.83
CA ASP A 14 -10.50 -21.89 -7.62
C ASP A 14 -10.48 -20.37 -7.67
N ASP A 15 -11.57 -19.73 -7.23
CA ASP A 15 -11.72 -18.28 -7.17
C ASP A 15 -11.28 -17.67 -5.83
N ARG A 16 -10.87 -18.51 -4.85
CA ARG A 16 -10.40 -18.08 -3.54
C ARG A 16 -9.23 -18.94 -3.07
N ASP A 17 -8.39 -18.37 -2.22
CA ASP A 17 -7.37 -19.14 -1.48
C ASP A 17 -7.26 -18.65 -0.03
N THR A 18 -8.34 -18.04 0.47
CA THR A 18 -8.46 -17.53 1.82
C THR A 18 -9.81 -17.91 2.41
N LEU A 19 -9.84 -18.24 3.70
CA LEU A 19 -11.08 -18.46 4.46
C LEU A 19 -11.22 -17.43 5.56
N LEU A 20 -12.30 -16.67 5.55
CA LEU A 20 -12.57 -15.70 6.58
C LEU A 20 -13.15 -16.40 7.82
N THR A 21 -12.62 -16.10 9.01
CA THR A 21 -13.10 -16.68 10.28
C THR A 21 -14.58 -16.43 10.56
N SER A 22 -15.19 -15.43 9.93
CA SER A 22 -16.62 -15.17 10.08
C SER A 22 -17.51 -16.07 9.23
N LEU A 23 -16.97 -16.85 8.29
CA LEU A 23 -17.76 -17.73 7.43
C LEU A 23 -18.59 -18.66 8.32
N ARG A 24 -19.88 -18.75 8.01
CA ARG A 24 -20.87 -19.51 8.74
C ARG A 24 -21.14 -20.83 8.04
N THR A 25 -21.64 -21.79 8.78
CA THR A 25 -22.09 -23.06 8.19
C THR A 25 -23.13 -22.80 7.10
N GLY A 26 -22.87 -23.28 5.89
CA GLY A 26 -23.67 -23.06 4.70
C GLY A 26 -23.13 -21.99 3.75
N ASP A 27 -22.17 -21.17 4.20
CA ASP A 27 -21.56 -20.15 3.35
C ASP A 27 -20.68 -20.80 2.28
N THR A 28 -20.63 -20.17 1.11
CA THR A 28 -19.71 -20.59 0.03
C THR A 28 -18.33 -20.08 0.36
N ALA A 29 -17.38 -21.00 0.50
CA ALA A 29 -15.97 -20.70 0.71
C ALA A 29 -15.24 -20.39 -0.60
N ALA A 30 -15.64 -21.07 -1.68
CA ALA A 30 -15.05 -20.95 -3.01
C ALA A 30 -15.97 -21.50 -4.10
N THR A 31 -15.75 -21.08 -5.34
CA THR A 31 -16.29 -21.68 -6.57
C THR A 31 -15.18 -22.46 -7.28
N LEU A 32 -15.47 -23.73 -7.60
CA LEU A 32 -14.55 -24.62 -8.29
C LEU A 32 -15.01 -24.78 -9.75
N THR A 33 -14.12 -24.53 -10.70
CA THR A 33 -14.38 -24.63 -12.15
C THR A 33 -13.38 -25.59 -12.80
N PRO A 34 -13.81 -26.56 -13.61
CA PRO A 34 -12.88 -27.50 -14.21
C PRO A 34 -12.23 -26.90 -15.46
N ILE A 35 -10.96 -27.21 -15.70
CA ILE A 35 -10.28 -26.91 -16.96
C ILE A 35 -10.55 -28.07 -17.92
N ASP A 36 -11.54 -27.88 -18.80
CA ASP A 36 -11.99 -28.90 -19.75
C ASP A 36 -12.31 -28.26 -21.12
N PHE A 37 -11.86 -28.89 -22.19
CA PHE A 37 -11.97 -28.42 -23.58
C PHE A 37 -13.09 -29.13 -24.37
N GLY A 38 -13.84 -30.05 -23.73
CA GLY A 38 -14.99 -30.76 -24.29
C GLY A 38 -16.32 -29.98 -24.23
N VAL A 39 -17.44 -30.65 -24.54
CA VAL A 39 -18.77 -30.06 -24.38
C VAL A 39 -19.16 -30.07 -22.90
N LEU A 40 -19.07 -28.89 -22.29
CA LEU A 40 -19.36 -28.63 -20.88
C LEU A 40 -20.84 -28.80 -20.55
N THR A 41 -21.29 -30.03 -20.36
CA THR A 41 -22.63 -30.33 -19.84
C THR A 41 -22.57 -31.52 -18.91
N SER A 42 -23.02 -31.38 -17.66
CA SER A 42 -23.04 -32.41 -16.62
C SER A 42 -21.66 -32.94 -16.18
N GLY A 43 -21.49 -33.24 -14.90
CA GLY A 43 -20.24 -33.72 -14.32
C GLY A 43 -20.45 -34.12 -12.86
N ARG A 44 -19.39 -34.60 -12.19
CA ARG A 44 -19.43 -34.98 -10.78
C ARG A 44 -18.25 -34.41 -10.02
N TRP A 45 -18.56 -33.77 -8.90
CA TRP A 45 -17.59 -33.24 -7.94
C TRP A 45 -17.58 -34.07 -6.65
N VAL A 46 -16.37 -34.33 -6.14
CA VAL A 46 -16.14 -35.08 -4.90
C VAL A 46 -15.01 -34.44 -4.10
N ILE A 47 -15.07 -34.51 -2.77
CA ILE A 47 -13.91 -34.23 -1.90
C ILE A 47 -13.23 -35.57 -1.60
N ASP A 48 -11.99 -35.71 -2.04
CA ASP A 48 -11.18 -36.90 -1.77
C ASP A 48 -10.53 -36.82 -0.38
N ALA A 49 -10.08 -35.62 0.01
CA ALA A 49 -9.45 -35.38 1.31
C ALA A 49 -9.60 -33.92 1.75
N GLN A 50 -9.48 -33.67 3.05
CA GLN A 50 -9.39 -32.31 3.61
C GLN A 50 -8.57 -32.35 4.90
N SER A 51 -7.69 -31.37 5.09
CA SER A 51 -6.81 -31.22 6.25
C SER A 51 -7.57 -31.14 7.58
N VAL A 52 -8.76 -30.55 7.56
CA VAL A 52 -9.69 -30.49 8.69
C VAL A 52 -10.94 -31.30 8.32
N PRO A 53 -11.07 -32.55 8.79
CA PRO A 53 -12.17 -33.43 8.40
C PRO A 53 -13.55 -32.83 8.70
N GLY A 54 -14.37 -32.70 7.66
CA GLY A 54 -15.75 -32.20 7.77
C GLY A 54 -15.88 -30.67 7.78
N LEU A 55 -14.80 -29.93 7.53
CA LEU A 55 -14.85 -28.48 7.38
C LEU A 55 -15.66 -28.08 6.13
N PHE A 56 -15.47 -28.80 5.02
CA PHE A 56 -16.12 -28.52 3.75
C PHE A 56 -17.06 -29.62 3.26
N THR A 57 -18.03 -29.20 2.45
CA THR A 57 -18.83 -30.02 1.54
C THR A 57 -18.82 -29.38 0.15
N ILE A 58 -19.22 -30.14 -0.87
CA ILE A 58 -19.40 -29.59 -2.23
C ILE A 58 -20.89 -29.57 -2.57
N ALA A 59 -21.36 -28.45 -3.12
CA ALA A 59 -22.72 -28.25 -3.61
C ALA A 59 -22.73 -27.91 -5.11
N TYR A 60 -23.48 -28.70 -5.89
CA TYR A 60 -23.68 -28.52 -7.34
C TYR A 60 -24.91 -29.33 -7.79
N ASN A 61 -25.47 -29.01 -8.96
CA ASN A 61 -26.46 -29.82 -9.65
C ASN A 61 -25.78 -30.76 -10.67
N PRO A 62 -25.73 -32.08 -10.42
CA PRO A 62 -25.02 -33.03 -11.30
C PRO A 62 -25.55 -33.11 -12.73
N ALA A 63 -26.79 -32.66 -12.97
CA ALA A 63 -27.41 -32.69 -14.29
C ALA A 63 -27.02 -31.50 -15.19
N THR A 64 -26.66 -30.36 -14.59
CA THR A 64 -26.51 -29.09 -15.32
C THR A 64 -25.22 -28.36 -15.02
N ASP A 65 -24.68 -28.51 -13.81
CA ASP A 65 -23.60 -27.66 -13.34
C ASP A 65 -22.26 -28.29 -13.69
N THR A 66 -21.40 -27.49 -14.30
CA THR A 66 -20.01 -27.84 -14.60
C THR A 66 -19.09 -27.32 -13.50
N SER A 67 -19.43 -26.19 -12.89
CA SER A 67 -18.77 -25.66 -11.69
C SER A 67 -19.48 -26.12 -10.42
N ALA A 68 -18.76 -26.09 -9.30
CA ALA A 68 -19.27 -26.45 -7.98
C ALA A 68 -18.98 -25.35 -6.96
N ARG A 69 -19.78 -25.29 -5.90
CA ARG A 69 -19.49 -24.47 -4.73
C ARG A 69 -18.84 -25.33 -3.66
N LEU A 70 -17.66 -24.95 -3.21
CA LEU A 70 -17.10 -25.45 -1.95
C LEU A 70 -17.79 -24.70 -0.82
N VAL A 71 -18.54 -25.42 0.00
CA VAL A 71 -19.40 -24.85 1.05
C VAL A 71 -18.83 -25.21 2.41
N LEU A 72 -18.81 -24.24 3.32
CA LEU A 72 -18.41 -24.47 4.70
C LEU A 72 -19.47 -25.33 5.41
N ALA A 73 -19.16 -26.59 5.65
CA ALA A 73 -20.08 -27.56 6.25
C ALA A 73 -20.20 -27.40 7.77
N ASN A 74 -19.13 -26.94 8.43
CA ASN A 74 -19.15 -26.71 9.87
C ASN A 74 -18.15 -25.62 10.28
N ALA A 75 -18.65 -24.40 10.50
CA ALA A 75 -17.85 -23.26 10.92
C ALA A 75 -17.18 -23.44 12.29
N ALA A 76 -17.69 -24.33 13.16
CA ALA A 76 -17.05 -24.60 14.46
C ALA A 76 -15.70 -25.34 14.32
N LEU A 77 -15.39 -25.87 13.14
CA LEU A 77 -14.11 -26.50 12.82
C LEU A 77 -13.11 -25.51 12.21
N MET A 78 -13.48 -24.24 12.01
CA MET A 78 -12.60 -23.23 11.42
C MET A 78 -11.35 -23.06 12.30
N PRO A 79 -10.14 -23.25 11.73
CA PRO A 79 -8.90 -23.01 12.46
C PRO A 79 -8.69 -21.55 12.86
N ALA A 80 -7.66 -21.29 13.67
CA ALA A 80 -7.26 -19.92 13.97
C ALA A 80 -6.70 -19.21 12.74
N ALA A 81 -6.85 -17.89 12.67
CA ALA A 81 -6.23 -17.06 11.64
C ALA A 81 -4.72 -17.33 11.54
N GLY A 82 -4.19 -17.33 10.32
CA GLY A 82 -2.82 -17.73 9.98
C GLY A 82 -2.63 -19.24 9.76
N SER A 83 -3.63 -20.08 10.06
CA SER A 83 -3.52 -21.53 9.83
C SER A 83 -3.82 -21.88 8.37
N PRO A 84 -3.01 -22.73 7.70
CA PRO A 84 -3.36 -23.25 6.40
C PRO A 84 -4.44 -24.35 6.51
N VAL A 85 -5.34 -24.39 5.54
CA VAL A 85 -6.38 -25.41 5.37
C VAL A 85 -6.31 -25.92 3.94
N THR A 86 -6.23 -27.23 3.73
CA THR A 86 -6.29 -27.85 2.40
C THR A 86 -7.54 -28.70 2.19
N VAL A 87 -8.00 -28.78 0.94
CA VAL A 87 -9.01 -29.73 0.45
C VAL A 87 -8.61 -30.24 -0.94
N THR A 88 -8.64 -31.56 -1.11
CA THR A 88 -8.44 -32.21 -2.41
C THR A 88 -9.80 -32.42 -3.07
N ALA A 89 -10.11 -31.58 -4.06
CA ALA A 89 -11.32 -31.69 -4.86
C ALA A 89 -11.05 -32.53 -6.11
N HIS A 90 -12.04 -33.32 -6.53
CA HIS A 90 -11.95 -34.20 -7.68
C HIS A 90 -13.13 -33.97 -8.61
N TYR A 91 -12.85 -33.61 -9.86
CA TYR A 91 -13.83 -33.46 -10.91
C TYR A 91 -13.81 -34.64 -11.89
N TYR A 92 -14.99 -35.15 -12.23
CA TYR A 92 -15.22 -36.13 -13.26
C TYR A 92 -16.17 -35.54 -14.30
N ASP A 93 -15.73 -35.48 -15.54
CA ASP A 93 -16.62 -35.10 -16.64
C ASP A 93 -17.71 -36.17 -16.89
N ARG A 94 -18.79 -35.82 -17.60
CA ARG A 94 -19.92 -36.71 -17.95
C ARG A 94 -19.51 -38.03 -18.58
N TYR A 95 -18.38 -38.11 -19.29
CA TYR A 95 -17.92 -39.35 -19.92
C TYR A 95 -17.06 -40.21 -18.99
N GLN A 96 -16.79 -39.70 -17.78
CA GLN A 96 -15.98 -40.34 -16.74
C GLN A 96 -16.83 -40.81 -15.55
N ILE A 97 -18.16 -40.78 -15.70
CA ILE A 97 -19.13 -41.33 -14.76
C ILE A 97 -19.94 -42.46 -15.42
N ASP A 98 -20.38 -43.44 -14.63
CA ASP A 98 -21.22 -44.55 -15.10
C ASP A 98 -22.67 -44.09 -15.34
N SER A 99 -23.52 -44.98 -15.86
CA SER A 99 -24.94 -44.68 -16.13
C SER A 99 -25.76 -44.33 -14.88
N ASN A 100 -25.23 -44.57 -13.68
CA ASN A 100 -25.85 -44.22 -12.40
C ASN A 100 -25.23 -42.93 -11.81
N GLY A 101 -24.33 -42.27 -12.54
CA GLY A 101 -23.63 -41.06 -12.13
C GLY A 101 -22.46 -41.30 -11.19
N ASN A 102 -21.96 -42.53 -11.04
CA ASN A 102 -20.81 -42.84 -10.18
C ASN A 102 -19.47 -42.65 -10.90
N PRO A 103 -18.43 -42.16 -10.21
CA PRO A 103 -17.11 -41.98 -10.81
C PRO A 103 -16.50 -43.30 -11.30
N LEU A 104 -15.91 -43.29 -12.50
CA LEU A 104 -15.15 -44.42 -13.01
C LEU A 104 -13.75 -44.48 -12.36
N PRO A 105 -13.25 -45.67 -11.95
CA PRO A 105 -11.94 -45.79 -11.32
C PRO A 105 -10.79 -45.27 -12.21
N GLY A 106 -9.89 -44.46 -11.64
CA GLY A 106 -8.71 -43.94 -12.33
C GLY A 106 -9.01 -42.90 -13.42
N LYS A 107 -10.20 -42.29 -13.39
CA LYS A 107 -10.61 -41.15 -14.21
C LYS A 107 -10.74 -39.89 -13.35
N GLY A 108 -11.07 -38.76 -13.99
CA GLY A 108 -11.17 -37.46 -13.35
C GLY A 108 -9.83 -36.75 -13.21
N VAL A 109 -9.90 -35.52 -12.72
CA VAL A 109 -8.76 -34.73 -12.27
C VAL A 109 -8.97 -34.33 -10.82
N ALA A 110 -7.94 -34.53 -10.00
CA ALA A 110 -7.94 -34.16 -8.60
C ALA A 110 -6.90 -33.07 -8.37
N GLU A 111 -7.25 -32.06 -7.58
CA GLU A 111 -6.40 -30.94 -7.25
C GLU A 111 -6.50 -30.63 -5.76
N THR A 112 -5.36 -30.40 -5.12
CA THR A 112 -5.31 -29.98 -3.70
C THR A 112 -5.27 -28.47 -3.64
N LEU A 113 -6.38 -27.91 -3.20
CA LEU A 113 -6.57 -26.47 -2.97
C LEU A 113 -6.06 -26.15 -1.57
N VAL A 114 -5.40 -24.99 -1.42
CA VAL A 114 -4.79 -24.54 -0.17
C VAL A 114 -5.34 -23.15 0.15
N TYR A 115 -5.90 -23.02 1.34
CA TYR A 115 -6.44 -21.78 1.86
C TYR A 115 -5.68 -21.31 3.09
N THR A 116 -5.47 -20.00 3.23
CA THR A 116 -5.04 -19.40 4.49
C THR A 116 -6.26 -18.91 5.26
N VAL A 117 -6.39 -19.25 6.54
CA VAL A 117 -7.48 -18.70 7.37
C VAL A 117 -7.12 -17.27 7.78
N GLU A 118 -8.03 -16.32 7.57
CA GLU A 118 -7.85 -14.92 7.92
C GLU A 118 -8.93 -14.45 8.91
N ALA A 119 -8.55 -13.58 9.84
CA ALA A 119 -9.47 -13.02 10.81
C ALA A 119 -10.46 -12.05 10.13
N GLY A 120 -11.71 -12.01 10.59
CA GLY A 120 -12.71 -11.04 10.12
C GLY A 120 -13.75 -11.62 9.17
N SER A 121 -14.51 -10.71 8.55
CA SER A 121 -15.63 -11.00 7.64
C SER A 121 -15.51 -10.43 6.25
N THR A 122 -14.46 -9.68 6.00
CA THR A 122 -14.12 -9.08 4.72
C THR A 122 -12.60 -9.12 4.55
N ARG A 123 -12.11 -8.94 3.32
CA ARG A 123 -10.69 -8.62 3.07
C ARG A 123 -10.43 -7.11 3.23
N GLU A 124 -11.25 -6.39 3.99
CA GLU A 124 -11.04 -4.96 4.18
C GLU A 124 -9.81 -4.71 5.04
N LEU A 125 -9.05 -3.69 4.68
CA LEU A 125 -7.96 -3.20 5.53
C LEU A 125 -8.56 -2.59 6.82
N GLN A 126 -8.00 -2.91 7.97
CA GLN A 126 -8.46 -2.31 9.23
C GLN A 126 -8.23 -0.80 9.22
N GLY A 127 -9.18 -0.03 9.75
CA GLY A 127 -9.14 1.44 9.81
C GLY A 127 -10.01 2.14 8.76
N PHE A 128 -10.63 1.40 7.84
CA PHE A 128 -11.59 1.98 6.92
C PHE A 128 -12.85 2.46 7.66
N GLY A 129 -13.32 3.68 7.32
CA GLY A 129 -14.62 4.19 7.74
C GLY A 129 -15.79 3.44 7.09
N ALA A 130 -17.00 3.98 7.17
CA ALA A 130 -18.14 3.47 6.39
C ALA A 130 -18.17 4.11 5.00
N ASP A 131 -18.84 3.46 4.03
CA ASP A 131 -19.10 4.05 2.73
C ASP A 131 -19.98 5.31 2.88
N THR A 132 -19.65 6.36 2.13
CA THR A 132 -20.37 7.63 2.14
C THR A 132 -20.79 8.03 0.74
N THR A 133 -22.08 8.34 0.56
CA THR A 133 -22.59 8.82 -0.73
C THR A 133 -22.19 10.27 -0.97
N LEU A 134 -21.38 10.52 -2.00
CA LEU A 134 -21.02 11.86 -2.48
C LEU A 134 -22.13 12.47 -3.36
N GLY A 135 -22.73 11.67 -4.24
CA GLY A 135 -23.79 12.09 -5.16
C GLY A 135 -24.65 10.91 -5.62
N ALA A 136 -25.89 11.17 -6.05
CA ALA A 136 -26.84 10.12 -6.44
C ALA A 136 -27.60 10.47 -7.72
N GLY A 137 -27.93 9.46 -8.55
CA GLY A 137 -28.78 9.58 -9.73
C GLY A 137 -28.22 8.86 -10.97
N SER A 138 -29.10 8.38 -11.86
CA SER A 138 -28.71 7.73 -13.12
C SER A 138 -27.89 8.68 -14.01
N GLY A 139 -26.62 8.37 -14.25
CA GLY A 139 -25.68 9.21 -15.00
C GLY A 139 -24.57 9.82 -14.14
N ALA A 140 -24.55 9.55 -12.82
CA ALA A 140 -23.40 9.91 -12.00
C ALA A 140 -22.17 9.07 -12.40
N ALA A 141 -21.05 9.71 -12.75
CA ALA A 141 -19.87 9.00 -13.28
C ALA A 141 -18.56 9.77 -13.06
N SER A 142 -17.44 9.06 -13.28
CA SER A 142 -16.08 9.61 -13.31
C SER A 142 -15.74 10.46 -12.08
N PRO A 143 -15.75 9.88 -10.87
CA PRO A 143 -15.28 10.60 -9.69
C PRO A 143 -13.79 10.94 -9.82
N ALA A 144 -13.40 12.09 -9.27
CA ALA A 144 -12.01 12.45 -9.07
C ALA A 144 -11.85 13.14 -7.70
N LEU A 145 -10.70 12.93 -7.06
CA LEU A 145 -10.41 13.40 -5.71
C LEU A 145 -9.13 14.23 -5.69
N ALA A 146 -9.11 15.27 -4.85
CA ALA A 146 -7.87 15.98 -4.53
C ALA A 146 -7.84 16.38 -3.05
N THR A 147 -6.77 15.99 -2.37
CA THR A 147 -6.49 16.43 -1.00
C THR A 147 -6.22 17.92 -0.95
N LEU A 148 -6.95 18.59 -0.06
CA LEU A 148 -6.87 20.02 0.17
C LEU A 148 -5.76 20.33 1.19
N PRO A 149 -5.17 21.54 1.16
CA PRO A 149 -4.10 21.92 2.09
C PRO A 149 -4.45 21.88 3.58
N ASP A 150 -5.74 21.76 3.92
CA ASP A 150 -6.23 21.66 5.30
C ASP A 150 -6.48 20.21 5.76
N GLY A 151 -6.05 19.22 4.96
CA GLY A 151 -6.16 17.79 5.25
C GLY A 151 -7.50 17.15 4.85
N GLY A 152 -8.52 17.95 4.49
CA GLY A 152 -9.72 17.42 3.85
C GLY A 152 -9.50 17.09 2.37
N PHE A 153 -10.56 16.74 1.65
CA PHE A 153 -10.49 16.56 0.20
C PHE A 153 -11.69 17.16 -0.52
N ALA A 154 -11.46 17.55 -1.77
CA ALA A 154 -12.52 17.88 -2.72
C ALA A 154 -12.77 16.66 -3.60
N ALA A 155 -14.05 16.26 -3.70
CA ALA A 155 -14.51 15.26 -4.64
C ALA A 155 -15.32 15.93 -5.74
N VAL A 156 -15.06 15.57 -6.99
CA VAL A 156 -15.85 16.01 -8.15
C VAL A 156 -16.38 14.81 -8.92
N TRP A 157 -17.53 14.96 -9.57
CA TRP A 157 -18.12 13.91 -10.40
C TRP A 157 -19.03 14.52 -11.47
N GLN A 158 -19.25 13.79 -12.56
CA GLN A 158 -20.33 14.09 -13.50
C GLN A 158 -21.65 13.67 -12.85
N GLY A 159 -22.64 14.55 -12.80
CA GLY A 159 -23.97 14.29 -12.25
C GLY A 159 -24.94 13.72 -13.29
N ALA A 160 -26.08 13.22 -12.80
CA ALA A 160 -27.18 12.71 -13.63
C ALA A 160 -27.79 13.76 -14.59
N ASP A 161 -27.58 15.04 -14.28
CA ASP A 161 -27.98 16.20 -15.09
C ASP A 161 -26.92 16.60 -16.13
N SER A 162 -25.86 15.79 -16.30
CA SER A 162 -24.69 16.07 -17.15
C SER A 162 -23.83 17.25 -16.69
N ALA A 163 -24.15 17.88 -15.55
CA ALA A 163 -23.29 18.89 -14.96
C ALA A 163 -22.17 18.26 -14.15
N ILE A 164 -21.11 19.03 -13.90
CA ILE A 164 -20.06 18.65 -12.97
C ILE A 164 -20.43 19.16 -11.58
N TRP A 165 -20.40 18.26 -10.61
CA TRP A 165 -20.69 18.54 -9.21
C TRP A 165 -19.43 18.38 -8.36
N ALA A 166 -19.43 19.05 -7.22
CA ALA A 166 -18.37 18.94 -6.23
C ALA A 166 -18.92 18.84 -4.81
N ARG A 167 -18.14 18.21 -3.94
CA ARG A 167 -18.35 18.19 -2.48
C ARG A 167 -17.00 18.27 -1.78
N VAL A 168 -16.96 19.04 -0.70
CA VAL A 168 -15.80 19.16 0.18
C VAL A 168 -16.04 18.39 1.47
N THR A 169 -15.06 17.60 1.88
CA THR A 169 -15.06 16.78 3.10
C THR A 169 -13.90 17.18 4.02
N ASP A 170 -14.00 16.78 5.29
CA ASP A 170 -12.83 16.73 6.18
C ASP A 170 -11.99 15.47 5.94
N ALA A 171 -10.89 15.35 6.70
CA ALA A 171 -9.95 14.23 6.57
C ALA A 171 -10.60 12.87 6.89
N GLY A 172 -11.71 12.84 7.65
CA GLY A 172 -12.46 11.62 7.97
C GLY A 172 -13.57 11.31 6.97
N GLY A 173 -13.66 12.06 5.86
CA GLY A 173 -14.68 11.87 4.82
C GLY A 173 -16.03 12.50 5.14
N LYS A 174 -16.18 13.20 6.25
CA LYS A 174 -17.44 13.87 6.59
C LYS A 174 -17.58 15.15 5.78
N ALA A 175 -18.74 15.31 5.14
CA ALA A 175 -19.05 16.50 4.34
C ALA A 175 -19.02 17.79 5.18
N ARG A 176 -18.31 18.81 4.70
CA ARG A 176 -18.27 20.16 5.32
C ARG A 176 -19.46 21.03 4.90
N GLY A 177 -20.15 20.64 3.84
CA GLY A 177 -21.32 21.33 3.30
C GLY A 177 -22.09 20.45 2.32
N ALA A 178 -23.15 21.00 1.73
CA ALA A 178 -23.88 20.33 0.66
C ALA A 178 -23.02 20.23 -0.60
N ALA A 179 -23.34 19.25 -1.46
CA ALA A 179 -22.81 19.23 -2.81
C ALA A 179 -23.27 20.47 -3.59
N PHE A 180 -22.41 20.98 -4.48
CA PHE A 180 -22.69 22.15 -5.31
C PHE A 180 -22.22 21.93 -6.74
N ALA A 181 -22.82 22.66 -7.68
CA ALA A 181 -22.52 22.51 -9.10
C ALA A 181 -21.30 23.36 -9.50
N ILE A 182 -20.34 22.74 -10.18
CA ILE A 182 -19.21 23.41 -10.86
C ILE A 182 -19.68 23.96 -12.21
N THR A 183 -20.43 23.18 -12.98
CA THR A 183 -21.08 23.63 -14.23
C THR A 183 -22.59 23.79 -14.05
N PRO A 184 -23.27 24.65 -14.84
CA PRO A 184 -24.70 24.86 -14.69
C PRO A 184 -25.52 23.67 -15.21
N SER A 185 -26.31 23.02 -14.36
CA SER A 185 -27.18 21.91 -14.77
C SER A 185 -28.33 22.26 -15.71
N SER A 186 -28.61 23.56 -15.88
CA SER A 186 -29.74 24.04 -16.67
C SER A 186 -29.43 24.35 -18.13
N ASP A 187 -28.16 24.34 -18.54
CA ASP A 187 -27.78 24.73 -19.91
C ASP A 187 -27.85 23.57 -20.93
N GLY A 188 -27.96 22.32 -20.45
CA GLY A 188 -28.09 21.14 -21.29
C GLY A 188 -26.83 20.85 -22.12
N ILE A 189 -25.69 21.42 -21.74
CA ILE A 189 -24.41 21.15 -22.37
C ILE A 189 -23.87 19.84 -21.80
N PRO A 190 -23.46 18.87 -22.63
CA PRO A 190 -22.86 17.65 -22.13
C PRO A 190 -21.47 17.98 -21.58
N GLU A 191 -21.31 17.89 -20.25
CA GLU A 191 -20.02 17.89 -19.59
C GLU A 191 -19.69 16.52 -19.00
N GLY A 192 -18.40 16.18 -18.95
CA GLY A 192 -17.99 14.88 -18.43
C GLY A 192 -16.48 14.73 -18.25
N SER A 193 -16.09 13.57 -17.71
CA SER A 193 -14.71 13.23 -17.34
C SER A 193 -14.02 14.32 -16.53
N PRO A 194 -14.58 14.73 -15.37
CA PRO A 194 -13.94 15.75 -14.55
C PRO A 194 -12.66 15.21 -13.89
N SER A 195 -11.64 16.04 -13.81
CA SER A 195 -10.45 15.85 -12.96
C SER A 195 -10.28 17.07 -12.06
N VAL A 196 -9.66 16.90 -10.89
CA VAL A 196 -9.54 17.96 -9.87
C VAL A 196 -8.13 18.03 -9.30
N ALA A 197 -7.64 19.24 -9.08
CA ALA A 197 -6.40 19.50 -8.35
C ALA A 197 -6.61 20.59 -7.30
N ALA A 198 -6.05 20.38 -6.10
CA ALA A 198 -6.08 21.37 -5.03
C ALA A 198 -5.11 22.51 -5.34
N LEU A 199 -5.55 23.74 -5.06
CA LEU A 199 -4.76 24.95 -5.19
C LEU A 199 -4.56 25.59 -3.80
N SER A 200 -3.60 26.51 -3.70
CA SER A 200 -3.40 27.27 -2.48
C SER A 200 -4.60 28.16 -2.12
N GLY A 201 -4.75 28.40 -0.81
CA GLY A 201 -5.78 29.30 -0.27
C GLY A 201 -7.18 28.71 -0.22
N GLY A 202 -7.32 27.39 -0.07
CA GLY A 202 -8.65 26.74 0.02
C GLY A 202 -9.42 26.79 -1.30
N ARG A 203 -8.69 26.64 -2.41
CA ARG A 203 -9.26 26.58 -3.76
C ARG A 203 -8.92 25.25 -4.41
N PHE A 204 -9.66 24.90 -5.44
CA PHE A 204 -9.34 23.78 -6.32
C PHE A 204 -9.74 24.11 -7.75
N VAL A 205 -9.07 23.51 -8.71
CA VAL A 205 -9.40 23.60 -10.13
C VAL A 205 -10.02 22.28 -10.57
N THR A 206 -11.10 22.38 -11.35
CA THR A 206 -11.75 21.22 -11.98
C THR A 206 -11.63 21.38 -13.49
N ALA A 207 -10.93 20.44 -14.14
CA ALA A 207 -10.87 20.33 -15.59
C ALA A 207 -11.95 19.35 -16.08
N TYR A 208 -12.57 19.62 -17.22
CA TYR A 208 -13.67 18.80 -17.73
C TYR A 208 -13.83 18.96 -19.25
N THR A 209 -14.41 17.94 -19.88
CA THR A 209 -14.84 18.03 -21.29
C THR A 209 -16.17 18.79 -21.34
N THR A 210 -16.35 19.67 -22.32
CA THR A 210 -17.58 20.42 -22.55
C THR A 210 -17.86 20.55 -24.05
N SER A 211 -18.96 21.22 -24.43
CA SER A 211 -19.30 21.49 -25.82
C SER A 211 -19.54 22.98 -26.06
N VAL A 212 -18.78 23.58 -26.98
CA VAL A 212 -18.95 24.98 -27.39
C VAL A 212 -19.31 25.02 -28.86
N GLY A 213 -20.51 25.52 -29.18
CA GLY A 213 -21.00 25.54 -30.56
C GLY A 213 -21.20 24.15 -31.16
N GLY A 214 -21.44 23.14 -30.34
CA GLY A 214 -21.59 21.74 -30.75
C GLY A 214 -20.27 21.03 -31.06
N GLN A 215 -19.13 21.63 -30.70
CA GLN A 215 -17.81 21.02 -30.83
C GLN A 215 -17.24 20.67 -29.45
N PRO A 216 -16.66 19.48 -29.26
CA PRO A 216 -15.98 19.12 -28.02
C PRO A 216 -14.84 20.08 -27.70
N ARG A 217 -14.71 20.46 -26.43
CA ARG A 217 -13.70 21.38 -25.89
C ARG A 217 -13.19 20.91 -24.54
N ILE A 218 -12.00 21.37 -24.18
CA ILE A 218 -11.44 21.19 -22.83
C ILE A 218 -11.50 22.50 -22.07
N ALA A 219 -12.18 22.46 -20.93
CA ALA A 219 -12.39 23.60 -20.07
C ALA A 219 -11.96 23.33 -18.63
N CYS A 220 -11.81 24.39 -17.85
CA CYS A 220 -11.68 24.30 -16.41
C CYS A 220 -12.44 25.43 -15.70
N LYS A 221 -12.72 25.21 -14.42
CA LYS A 221 -13.19 26.22 -13.48
C LYS A 221 -12.41 26.12 -12.19
N ILE A 222 -12.20 27.26 -11.55
CA ILE A 222 -11.61 27.35 -10.22
C ILE A 222 -12.74 27.64 -9.24
N ALA A 223 -12.80 26.85 -8.16
CA ALA A 223 -13.76 27.01 -7.08
C ALA A 223 -13.05 27.17 -5.73
N ASP A 224 -13.73 27.77 -4.76
CA ASP A 224 -13.30 27.73 -3.36
C ASP A 224 -14.00 26.59 -2.61
N VAL A 225 -13.48 26.25 -1.43
CA VAL A 225 -14.04 25.19 -0.56
C VAL A 225 -15.46 25.47 -0.05
N ASN A 226 -15.97 26.69 -0.21
CA ASN A 226 -17.34 27.06 0.17
C ASN A 226 -18.33 26.98 -1.00
N GLY A 227 -17.85 26.61 -2.20
CA GLY A 227 -18.66 26.45 -3.40
C GLY A 227 -18.82 27.69 -4.26
N THR A 228 -18.04 28.75 -4.02
CA THR A 228 -17.97 29.88 -4.96
C THR A 228 -17.20 29.46 -6.20
N THR A 229 -17.81 29.55 -7.37
CA THR A 229 -17.19 29.14 -8.65
C THR A 229 -16.82 30.34 -9.51
N GLY A 230 -15.66 30.26 -10.17
CA GLY A 230 -15.19 31.23 -11.15
C GLY A 230 -15.82 31.06 -12.53
N ALA A 231 -15.39 31.90 -13.47
CA ALA A 231 -15.77 31.77 -14.88
C ALA A 231 -15.16 30.51 -15.51
N GLN A 232 -15.82 29.98 -16.55
CA GLN A 232 -15.25 28.92 -17.37
C GLN A 232 -14.06 29.45 -18.18
N LEU A 233 -12.96 28.70 -18.15
CA LEU A 233 -11.74 28.98 -18.90
C LEU A 233 -11.48 27.82 -19.87
N LEU A 234 -11.11 28.14 -21.11
CA LEU A 234 -10.76 27.12 -22.11
C LEU A 234 -9.26 26.82 -22.00
N ALA A 235 -8.92 25.54 -21.84
CA ALA A 235 -7.54 25.08 -21.81
C ALA A 235 -7.00 24.89 -23.24
N ASP A 236 -7.86 24.39 -24.14
CA ASP A 236 -7.56 24.18 -25.54
C ASP A 236 -7.67 25.48 -26.37
N THR A 237 -6.81 25.59 -27.38
CA THR A 237 -6.80 26.76 -28.28
C THR A 237 -7.81 26.64 -29.43
N ALA A 238 -8.17 25.41 -29.81
CA ALA A 238 -9.14 25.09 -30.87
C ALA A 238 -9.89 23.79 -30.56
N PRO A 239 -11.14 23.63 -31.04
CA PRO A 239 -11.87 22.36 -30.92
C PRO A 239 -11.18 21.24 -31.71
N ALA A 240 -11.30 20.01 -31.21
CA ALA A 240 -10.99 18.79 -31.94
C ALA A 240 -12.15 17.79 -31.80
N ALA A 241 -12.38 16.97 -32.82
CA ALA A 241 -13.50 16.03 -32.85
C ALA A 241 -13.43 14.97 -31.73
N ASP A 242 -12.23 14.66 -31.28
CA ASP A 242 -11.91 13.69 -30.22
C ASP A 242 -11.36 14.35 -28.94
N ALA A 243 -11.56 15.67 -28.78
CA ALA A 243 -11.13 16.38 -27.58
C ALA A 243 -11.85 15.84 -26.34
N ALA A 244 -11.11 15.16 -25.45
CA ALA A 244 -11.66 14.48 -24.28
C ALA A 244 -10.58 14.15 -23.23
N MET A 245 -11.03 13.55 -22.12
CA MET A 245 -10.19 12.95 -21.08
C MET A 245 -9.18 13.94 -20.47
N PRO A 246 -9.65 15.08 -19.93
CA PRO A 246 -8.74 16.00 -19.28
C PRO A 246 -8.28 15.44 -17.93
N ASP A 247 -7.00 15.63 -17.63
CA ASP A 247 -6.45 15.43 -16.30
C ASP A 247 -5.68 16.67 -15.84
N VAL A 248 -5.75 17.01 -14.55
CA VAL A 248 -5.20 18.26 -14.03
C VAL A 248 -4.36 18.04 -12.78
N VAL A 249 -3.22 18.72 -12.70
CA VAL A 249 -2.35 18.70 -11.53
C VAL A 249 -1.88 20.11 -11.16
N ALA A 250 -1.80 20.39 -9.86
CA ALA A 250 -1.18 21.60 -9.34
C ALA A 250 0.35 21.46 -9.31
N LEU A 251 1.06 22.46 -9.82
CA LEU A 251 2.52 22.49 -9.85
C LEU A 251 3.09 23.19 -8.61
N ARG A 252 4.35 22.91 -8.30
CA ARG A 252 5.03 23.43 -7.09
C ARG A 252 5.14 24.95 -7.04
N ASP A 253 5.09 25.63 -8.18
CA ASP A 253 5.12 27.10 -8.27
C ASP A 253 3.73 27.75 -8.09
N GLY A 254 2.69 26.95 -7.85
CA GLY A 254 1.31 27.39 -7.67
C GLY A 254 0.50 27.54 -8.96
N SER A 255 1.12 27.30 -10.13
CA SER A 255 0.40 27.09 -11.39
C SER A 255 -0.25 25.71 -11.43
N PHE A 256 -1.00 25.40 -12.48
CA PHE A 256 -1.53 24.06 -12.73
C PHE A 256 -1.39 23.68 -14.20
N ALA A 257 -1.26 22.39 -14.48
CA ALA A 257 -1.17 21.85 -15.83
C ALA A 257 -2.39 20.97 -16.12
N ILE A 258 -2.97 21.13 -17.30
CA ILE A 258 -4.06 20.29 -17.80
C ILE A 258 -3.54 19.49 -19.00
N ALA A 259 -3.61 18.17 -18.92
CA ALA A 259 -3.38 17.25 -20.04
C ALA A 259 -4.72 16.83 -20.66
N TRP A 260 -4.78 16.60 -21.96
CA TRP A 260 -5.97 16.07 -22.63
C TRP A 260 -5.63 15.37 -23.95
N ARG A 261 -6.56 14.57 -24.46
CA ARG A 261 -6.45 13.97 -25.79
C ARG A 261 -7.06 14.89 -26.84
N ALA A 262 -6.38 15.10 -27.96
CA ALA A 262 -6.94 15.70 -29.17
C ALA A 262 -6.13 15.31 -30.41
N GLY A 263 -6.78 15.05 -31.54
CA GLY A 263 -6.12 14.71 -32.80
C GLY A 263 -5.26 13.44 -32.73
N GLY A 264 -5.60 12.49 -31.86
CA GLY A 264 -4.76 11.31 -31.60
C GLY A 264 -3.45 11.61 -30.85
N GLN A 265 -3.31 12.79 -30.27
CA GLN A 265 -2.14 13.25 -29.52
C GLN A 265 -2.52 13.64 -28.09
N VAL A 266 -1.52 13.77 -27.22
CA VAL A 266 -1.68 14.32 -25.87
C VAL A 266 -1.25 15.78 -25.89
N HIS A 267 -2.13 16.67 -25.46
CA HIS A 267 -1.86 18.08 -25.34
C HIS A 267 -1.74 18.45 -23.87
N VAL A 268 -0.82 19.36 -23.53
CA VAL A 268 -0.67 19.88 -22.16
C VAL A 268 -0.57 21.39 -22.19
N ARG A 269 -1.35 22.05 -21.33
CA ARG A 269 -1.34 23.51 -21.12
C ARG A 269 -1.09 23.81 -19.65
N VAL A 270 -0.09 24.64 -19.38
CA VAL A 270 0.14 25.20 -18.05
C VAL A 270 -0.62 26.51 -17.94
N LEU A 271 -1.29 26.74 -16.81
CA LEU A 271 -2.01 27.95 -16.48
C LEU A 271 -1.61 28.43 -15.08
N ASP A 272 -1.54 29.74 -14.87
CA ASP A 272 -1.26 30.33 -13.56
C ASP A 272 -2.39 30.06 -12.55
N ALA A 273 -2.20 30.44 -11.29
CA ALA A 273 -3.16 30.19 -10.20
C ALA A 273 -4.57 30.81 -10.38
N ILE A 274 -4.79 31.63 -11.41
CA ILE A 274 -6.09 32.21 -11.77
C ILE A 274 -6.55 31.80 -13.18
N GLY A 275 -5.78 30.92 -13.85
CA GLY A 275 -6.13 30.30 -15.12
C GLY A 275 -5.71 31.07 -16.37
N ASN A 276 -4.70 31.94 -16.29
CA ASN A 276 -4.07 32.49 -17.50
C ASN A 276 -3.01 31.52 -18.03
N PRO A 277 -2.92 31.26 -19.34
CA PRO A 277 -1.90 30.36 -19.87
C PRO A 277 -0.47 30.84 -19.64
N VAL A 278 0.40 29.92 -19.23
CA VAL A 278 1.83 30.12 -19.01
C VAL A 278 2.61 29.34 -20.07
N GLY A 279 3.29 30.05 -20.97
CA GLY A 279 4.08 29.43 -22.04
C GLY A 279 3.25 28.88 -23.20
N ALA A 280 3.87 27.99 -23.99
CA ALA A 280 3.26 27.37 -25.17
C ALA A 280 2.64 26.00 -24.82
N GLU A 281 1.56 25.65 -25.53
CA GLU A 281 0.94 24.33 -25.46
C GLU A 281 1.96 23.28 -25.91
N GLN A 282 2.11 22.22 -25.13
CA GLN A 282 2.99 21.10 -25.45
C GLN A 282 2.15 19.98 -26.07
N VAL A 283 2.69 19.30 -27.07
CA VAL A 283 2.02 18.18 -27.75
C VAL A 283 2.95 16.98 -27.74
N TYR A 284 2.44 15.87 -27.24
CA TYR A 284 3.06 14.56 -27.17
C TYR A 284 2.21 13.54 -27.94
N GLY A 285 2.74 12.34 -28.15
CA GLY A 285 2.10 11.30 -28.95
C GLY A 285 3.09 10.78 -29.98
N ALA A 286 3.49 9.52 -29.80
CA ALA A 286 4.51 8.89 -30.61
C ALA A 286 3.92 8.31 -31.91
N LEU A 287 2.67 7.82 -31.84
CA LEU A 287 2.05 7.06 -32.92
C LEU A 287 0.77 7.71 -33.49
N GLY A 288 0.30 8.81 -32.88
CA GLY A 288 -0.96 9.45 -33.27
C GLY A 288 -2.20 8.66 -32.84
N THR A 289 -2.05 7.77 -31.87
CA THR A 289 -3.10 6.92 -31.32
C THR A 289 -3.23 7.07 -29.81
N ALA A 290 -2.83 8.24 -29.30
CA ALA A 290 -2.80 8.50 -27.87
C ALA A 290 -4.20 8.43 -27.24
N PHE A 291 -4.25 7.87 -26.04
CA PHE A 291 -5.46 7.64 -25.27
C PHE A 291 -5.19 7.78 -23.76
N SER A 292 -6.20 8.21 -23.01
CA SER A 292 -6.19 8.31 -21.54
C SER A 292 -4.93 8.96 -20.94
N PRO A 293 -4.68 10.26 -21.22
CA PRO A 293 -3.57 10.95 -20.57
C PRO A 293 -3.81 11.13 -19.06
N SER A 294 -2.79 10.87 -18.25
CA SER A 294 -2.75 11.15 -16.80
C SER A 294 -1.48 11.96 -16.49
N ILE A 295 -1.54 12.92 -15.56
CA ILE A 295 -0.47 13.91 -15.32
C ILE A 295 -0.14 14.07 -13.84
N ALA A 296 1.16 14.05 -13.51
CA ALA A 296 1.66 14.28 -12.15
C ALA A 296 2.69 15.41 -12.09
N ALA A 297 2.72 16.15 -10.97
CA ALA A 297 3.70 17.20 -10.73
C ALA A 297 5.03 16.60 -10.28
N THR A 298 6.04 16.65 -11.16
CA THR A 298 7.36 16.05 -10.94
C THR A 298 8.46 17.11 -11.05
N GLY A 299 9.49 17.02 -10.20
CA GLY A 299 10.59 17.99 -10.19
C GLY A 299 10.09 19.44 -10.08
N SER A 300 10.43 20.28 -11.07
CA SER A 300 9.96 21.67 -11.20
C SER A 300 8.80 21.85 -12.18
N GLY A 301 8.25 20.76 -12.73
CA GLY A 301 7.27 20.77 -13.79
C GLY A 301 6.29 19.60 -13.66
N TYR A 302 6.05 18.89 -14.75
CA TYR A 302 5.16 17.74 -14.78
C TYR A 302 5.73 16.57 -15.59
N THR A 303 5.20 15.38 -15.33
CA THR A 303 5.28 14.20 -16.19
C THR A 303 3.87 13.83 -16.62
N VAL A 304 3.68 13.57 -17.91
CA VAL A 304 2.41 13.04 -18.46
C VAL A 304 2.63 11.61 -18.95
N ALA A 305 1.72 10.71 -18.60
CA ALA A 305 1.64 9.34 -19.07
C ALA A 305 0.41 9.16 -19.97
N TRP A 306 0.48 8.28 -20.98
CA TRP A 306 -0.64 7.97 -21.86
C TRP A 306 -0.49 6.59 -22.49
N GLY A 307 -1.60 6.02 -22.94
CA GLY A 307 -1.61 4.82 -23.76
C GLY A 307 -1.53 5.11 -25.25
N GLU A 308 -0.83 4.29 -26.03
CA GLU A 308 -0.92 4.29 -27.50
C GLU A 308 -1.69 3.04 -27.96
N ILE A 309 -2.86 3.25 -28.57
CA ILE A 309 -3.70 2.15 -29.06
C ILE A 309 -2.99 1.37 -30.19
N GLY A 310 -2.16 2.05 -30.98
CA GLY A 310 -1.50 1.47 -32.15
C GLY A 310 -0.54 0.33 -31.83
N ASP A 311 0.07 0.32 -30.66
CA ASP A 311 1.03 -0.72 -30.22
C ASP A 311 0.70 -1.34 -28.86
N GLY A 312 -0.33 -0.86 -28.15
CA GLY A 312 -0.73 -1.39 -26.85
C GLY A 312 0.29 -1.09 -25.75
N ASN A 313 1.05 0.00 -25.87
CA ASN A 313 2.03 0.41 -24.86
C ASN A 313 1.62 1.67 -24.11
N VAL A 314 2.11 1.77 -22.87
CA VAL A 314 2.11 3.00 -22.08
C VAL A 314 3.38 3.77 -22.39
N TYR A 315 3.23 5.08 -22.54
CA TYR A 315 4.29 6.05 -22.75
C TYR A 315 4.26 7.11 -21.65
N ALA A 316 5.40 7.73 -21.40
CA ALA A 316 5.50 8.90 -20.53
C ALA A 316 6.50 9.93 -21.06
N ALA A 317 6.24 11.20 -20.81
CA ALA A 317 7.13 12.32 -21.13
C ALA A 317 7.15 13.36 -20.00
N GLN A 318 8.35 13.78 -19.62
CA GLN A 318 8.53 14.95 -18.78
C GLN A 318 8.29 16.23 -19.58
N GLN A 319 7.99 17.34 -18.89
CA GLN A 319 7.77 18.64 -19.52
C GLN A 319 8.91 19.03 -20.48
N GLY A 320 8.58 19.23 -21.76
CA GLY A 320 9.56 19.54 -22.82
C GLY A 320 10.51 18.40 -23.21
N GLY A 321 10.38 17.21 -22.60
CA GLY A 321 11.15 16.01 -22.91
C GLY A 321 10.56 15.16 -24.03
N ALA A 322 11.31 14.16 -24.48
CA ALA A 322 10.84 13.17 -25.45
C ALA A 322 9.98 12.10 -24.77
N ALA A 323 9.06 11.50 -25.54
CA ALA A 323 8.30 10.34 -25.09
C ALA A 323 9.23 9.13 -24.86
N SER A 324 8.96 8.40 -23.78
CA SER A 324 9.66 7.17 -23.40
C SER A 324 8.64 6.05 -23.18
N VAL A 325 9.04 4.81 -23.50
CA VAL A 325 8.18 3.63 -23.38
C VAL A 325 8.19 3.13 -21.94
N VAL A 326 7.03 3.08 -21.31
CA VAL A 326 6.82 2.60 -19.94
C VAL A 326 6.62 1.08 -19.96
N SER A 327 5.60 0.59 -20.66
CA SER A 327 5.39 -0.85 -20.95
C SER A 327 5.96 -1.15 -22.33
N GLY A 328 6.88 -2.10 -22.45
CA GLY A 328 7.63 -2.36 -23.69
C GLY A 328 7.26 -3.68 -24.39
N ASP A 329 6.18 -4.31 -23.93
CA ASP A 329 5.75 -5.65 -24.31
C ASP A 329 4.57 -5.65 -25.29
N GLY A 330 3.90 -4.51 -25.50
CA GLY A 330 2.70 -4.37 -26.33
C GLY A 330 1.44 -4.92 -25.67
N LEU A 331 1.47 -5.10 -24.35
CA LEU A 331 0.44 -5.80 -23.59
C LEU A 331 -0.34 -4.90 -22.63
N ALA A 332 -0.05 -3.60 -22.55
CA ALA A 332 -0.81 -2.68 -21.71
C ALA A 332 -2.12 -2.30 -22.39
N ALA A 333 -3.23 -3.00 -22.12
CA ALA A 333 -4.52 -2.69 -22.72
C ALA A 333 -5.68 -3.10 -21.81
N SER A 334 -6.70 -2.25 -21.78
CA SER A 334 -7.95 -2.48 -21.06
C SER A 334 -8.90 -3.41 -21.77
N LEU A 335 -9.52 -4.33 -21.04
CA LEU A 335 -10.65 -5.10 -21.55
C LEU A 335 -11.91 -4.23 -21.79
N ALA A 336 -12.00 -3.06 -21.16
CA ALA A 336 -13.15 -2.17 -21.31
C ALA A 336 -13.08 -1.33 -22.60
N THR A 337 -11.88 -0.88 -22.97
CA THR A 337 -11.67 0.09 -24.06
C THR A 337 -10.77 -0.42 -25.18
N ALA A 338 -10.09 -1.55 -25.00
CA ALA A 338 -8.99 -2.03 -25.84
C ALA A 338 -7.83 -1.02 -25.98
N ALA A 339 -7.72 -0.06 -25.06
CA ALA A 339 -6.66 0.94 -24.98
C ALA A 339 -5.95 0.83 -23.62
N PRO A 340 -4.65 1.14 -23.53
CA PRO A 340 -3.98 1.29 -22.24
C PRO A 340 -4.59 2.44 -21.42
N LEU A 341 -4.86 2.21 -20.13
CA LEU A 341 -5.38 3.22 -19.20
C LEU A 341 -4.36 3.47 -18.07
N PRO A 342 -3.28 4.23 -18.33
CA PRO A 342 -2.29 4.50 -17.29
C PRO A 342 -2.75 5.59 -16.32
N ASP A 343 -2.33 5.44 -15.07
CA ASP A 343 -2.40 6.48 -14.05
C ASP A 343 -1.01 6.74 -13.45
N ILE A 344 -0.70 8.00 -13.10
CA ILE A 344 0.63 8.40 -12.64
C ILE A 344 0.57 9.17 -11.31
N ALA A 345 1.47 8.83 -10.39
CA ALA A 345 1.67 9.57 -9.15
C ALA A 345 3.14 9.98 -8.97
N ALA A 346 3.37 11.21 -8.52
CA ALA A 346 4.70 11.68 -8.13
C ALA A 346 5.08 11.11 -6.75
N LEU A 347 6.31 10.61 -6.61
CA LEU A 347 6.83 10.03 -5.37
C LEU A 347 7.62 11.07 -4.57
N GLN A 348 7.72 10.86 -3.26
CA GLN A 348 8.42 11.77 -2.34
C GLN A 348 9.93 11.90 -2.63
N ASP A 349 10.53 10.86 -3.21
CA ASP A 349 11.94 10.85 -3.65
C ASP A 349 12.18 11.74 -4.90
N GLY A 350 11.14 12.37 -5.44
CA GLY A 350 11.17 13.19 -6.64
C GLY A 350 10.99 12.41 -7.94
N GLY A 351 10.92 11.08 -7.87
CA GLY A 351 10.53 10.19 -8.95
C GLY A 351 9.01 10.14 -9.15
N TYR A 352 8.56 9.11 -9.86
CA TYR A 352 7.14 8.85 -10.11
C TYR A 352 6.87 7.36 -10.32
N VAL A 353 5.62 6.96 -10.14
CA VAL A 353 5.11 5.62 -10.45
C VAL A 353 4.02 5.73 -11.49
N VAL A 354 4.02 4.82 -12.47
CA VAL A 354 2.95 4.69 -13.46
C VAL A 354 2.32 3.32 -13.25
N ALA A 355 1.01 3.26 -13.05
CA ALA A 355 0.23 2.04 -12.95
C ALA A 355 -0.68 1.90 -14.18
N TRP A 356 -0.94 0.67 -14.65
CA TRP A 356 -1.80 0.41 -15.80
C TRP A 356 -2.37 -1.01 -15.75
N ASP A 357 -3.39 -1.24 -16.55
CA ASP A 357 -3.98 -2.53 -16.84
C ASP A 357 -3.31 -3.22 -18.04
N SER A 358 -3.00 -4.51 -17.90
CA SER A 358 -2.26 -5.30 -18.87
C SER A 358 -3.01 -6.57 -19.29
N TYR A 359 -3.04 -6.84 -20.58
CA TYR A 359 -3.58 -8.03 -21.23
C TYR A 359 -2.43 -8.84 -21.87
N ALA A 360 -2.19 -10.09 -21.45
CA ALA A 360 -1.18 -10.94 -22.07
C ALA A 360 -1.75 -11.81 -23.22
N ASN A 361 -1.08 -11.80 -24.38
CA ASN A 361 -1.43 -12.63 -25.55
C ASN A 361 -0.66 -13.97 -25.54
N GLU A 362 -1.36 -15.12 -25.44
CA GLU A 362 -0.95 -16.52 -25.76
C GLU A 362 0.31 -17.13 -25.05
N PRO A 363 0.36 -18.44 -24.70
CA PRO A 363 -0.29 -19.60 -25.34
C PRO A 363 -1.53 -20.16 -24.62
N TYR A 364 -2.05 -19.46 -23.60
CA TYR A 364 -3.13 -19.99 -22.75
C TYR A 364 -4.50 -19.33 -22.96
N GLY A 365 -4.67 -18.54 -24.03
CA GLY A 365 -5.92 -17.86 -24.42
C GLY A 365 -6.95 -17.63 -23.31
N PHE A 366 -6.90 -16.49 -22.60
CA PHE A 366 -8.00 -16.06 -21.73
C PHE A 366 -8.23 -14.54 -21.73
N THR A 367 -9.38 -14.23 -21.13
CA THR A 367 -10.22 -13.02 -21.08
C THR A 367 -9.92 -12.12 -19.86
N ILE A 368 -8.65 -11.95 -19.49
CA ILE A 368 -8.25 -11.38 -18.17
C ILE A 368 -7.22 -10.25 -18.32
N SER A 369 -7.34 -9.19 -17.51
CA SER A 369 -6.32 -8.15 -17.36
C SER A 369 -5.78 -8.13 -15.93
N ASP A 370 -4.50 -7.83 -15.77
CA ASP A 370 -3.83 -7.66 -14.48
C ASP A 370 -3.37 -6.20 -14.32
N ILE A 371 -3.13 -5.77 -13.09
CA ILE A 371 -2.61 -4.43 -12.79
C ILE A 371 -1.11 -4.49 -12.63
N PHE A 372 -0.40 -3.65 -13.37
CA PHE A 372 1.04 -3.50 -13.27
C PHE A 372 1.41 -2.07 -12.90
N PHE A 373 2.61 -1.90 -12.34
CA PHE A 373 3.24 -0.61 -12.22
C PHE A 373 4.74 -0.67 -12.48
N GLN A 374 5.30 0.48 -12.84
CA GLN A 374 6.73 0.72 -12.94
C GLN A 374 7.09 2.03 -12.24
N ARG A 375 8.14 1.99 -11.41
CA ARG A 375 8.72 3.18 -10.79
C ARG A 375 9.80 3.79 -11.67
N PHE A 376 9.96 5.11 -11.54
CA PHE A 376 10.95 5.91 -12.25
C PHE A 376 11.61 6.90 -11.30
N ASP A 377 12.89 7.18 -11.52
CA ASP A 377 13.59 8.26 -10.83
C ASP A 377 13.19 9.63 -11.39
N ALA A 378 13.69 10.70 -10.76
CA ALA A 378 13.43 12.08 -11.19
C ALA A 378 13.95 12.40 -12.62
N ALA A 379 14.85 11.59 -13.17
CA ALA A 379 15.37 11.73 -14.53
C ALA A 379 14.59 10.89 -15.56
N GLY A 380 13.56 10.14 -15.13
CA GLY A 380 12.77 9.27 -15.98
C GLY A 380 13.40 7.91 -16.26
N ASN A 381 14.42 7.49 -15.51
CA ASN A 381 14.97 6.13 -15.62
C ASN A 381 14.15 5.16 -14.77
N LYS A 382 13.95 3.93 -15.26
CA LYS A 382 13.27 2.87 -14.51
C LYS A 382 14.02 2.54 -13.22
N VAL A 383 13.29 2.47 -12.11
CA VAL A 383 13.76 2.04 -10.78
C VAL A 383 13.02 0.77 -10.40
N GLY A 384 13.75 -0.26 -9.99
CA GLY A 384 13.16 -1.57 -9.67
C GLY A 384 12.62 -2.32 -10.89
N ALA A 385 12.00 -3.47 -10.64
CA ALA A 385 11.39 -4.30 -11.67
C ALA A 385 9.95 -3.86 -11.97
N LEU A 386 9.47 -4.20 -13.18
CA LEU A 386 8.04 -4.19 -13.48
C LEU A 386 7.33 -5.11 -12.48
N THR A 387 6.31 -4.59 -11.81
CA THR A 387 5.65 -5.29 -10.70
C THR A 387 4.17 -5.40 -10.96
N GLN A 388 3.61 -6.60 -10.78
CA GLN A 388 2.17 -6.83 -10.77
C GLN A 388 1.61 -6.44 -9.40
N ALA A 389 0.61 -5.57 -9.37
CA ALA A 389 0.02 -5.07 -8.13
C ALA A 389 -0.95 -6.08 -7.50
N ASN A 390 -1.88 -6.61 -8.29
CA ASN A 390 -2.85 -7.61 -7.85
C ASN A 390 -2.17 -8.98 -7.66
N SER A 391 -2.52 -9.68 -6.59
CA SER A 391 -2.04 -11.04 -6.35
C SER A 391 -3.03 -12.10 -6.85
N ASP A 392 -4.34 -11.84 -6.76
CA ASP A 392 -5.34 -12.71 -7.37
C ASP A 392 -5.51 -12.31 -8.83
N SER A 393 -5.13 -13.21 -9.74
CA SER A 393 -5.36 -13.06 -11.18
C SER A 393 -6.73 -13.66 -11.52
N GLY A 394 -7.67 -12.87 -12.07
CA GLY A 394 -8.95 -13.44 -12.54
C GLY A 394 -9.99 -12.45 -13.08
N GLY A 395 -10.48 -12.73 -14.30
CA GLY A 395 -11.86 -12.51 -14.78
C GLY A 395 -12.49 -11.11 -14.87
N GLY A 396 -11.89 -10.06 -14.31
CA GLY A 396 -12.51 -8.73 -14.15
C GLY A 396 -12.13 -7.68 -15.21
N ARG A 397 -12.86 -6.55 -15.20
CA ARG A 397 -12.39 -5.27 -15.77
C ARG A 397 -11.52 -4.61 -14.72
N TYR A 398 -10.44 -3.94 -15.10
CA TYR A 398 -9.55 -3.32 -14.13
C TYR A 398 -9.21 -1.90 -14.59
N ASP A 399 -9.54 -0.90 -13.78
CA ASP A 399 -9.17 0.51 -13.99
C ASP A 399 -8.19 0.88 -12.88
N ALA A 400 -6.89 0.94 -13.19
CA ALA A 400 -5.86 1.25 -12.22
C ALA A 400 -5.94 2.72 -11.80
N SER A 401 -5.89 2.97 -10.49
CA SER A 401 -5.64 4.29 -9.92
C SER A 401 -4.49 4.19 -8.92
N VAL A 402 -3.61 5.19 -8.89
CA VAL A 402 -2.43 5.21 -8.01
C VAL A 402 -2.30 6.56 -7.31
N THR A 403 -1.97 6.54 -6.01
CA THR A 403 -1.60 7.75 -5.29
C THR A 403 -0.42 7.48 -4.36
N ALA A 404 0.52 8.43 -4.30
CA ALA A 404 1.65 8.36 -3.38
C ALA A 404 1.20 8.79 -1.98
N LEU A 405 1.52 7.99 -0.98
CA LEU A 405 1.13 8.23 0.41
C LEU A 405 2.14 9.17 1.08
N ASP A 406 1.66 9.95 2.05
CA ASP A 406 2.52 10.84 2.83
C ASP A 406 3.52 10.08 3.72
N THR A 407 3.33 8.77 3.89
CA THR A 407 4.27 7.84 4.55
C THR A 407 5.45 7.43 3.67
N GLY A 408 5.51 7.87 2.41
CA GLY A 408 6.60 7.60 1.45
C GLY A 408 6.36 6.41 0.52
N GLY A 409 5.38 5.55 0.82
CA GLY A 409 4.90 4.50 -0.08
C GLY A 409 3.87 5.00 -1.10
N PHE A 410 3.15 4.07 -1.70
CA PHE A 410 2.01 4.37 -2.57
C PHE A 410 0.95 3.26 -2.47
N VAL A 411 -0.28 3.59 -2.85
CA VAL A 411 -1.37 2.62 -2.95
C VAL A 411 -1.85 2.58 -4.40
N VAL A 412 -2.12 1.38 -4.88
CA VAL A 412 -2.76 1.15 -6.18
C VAL A 412 -4.14 0.56 -5.89
N ALA A 413 -5.18 1.13 -6.51
CA ALA A 413 -6.54 0.61 -6.47
C ALA A 413 -7.02 0.22 -7.86
N TRP A 414 -7.95 -0.72 -7.90
CA TRP A 414 -8.56 -1.21 -9.12
C TRP A 414 -9.94 -1.79 -8.84
N GLN A 415 -10.76 -1.91 -9.88
CA GLN A 415 -11.98 -2.73 -9.80
C GLN A 415 -11.65 -4.18 -10.15
N SER A 416 -12.34 -5.15 -9.54
CA SER A 416 -12.22 -6.57 -9.87
C SER A 416 -13.53 -7.31 -9.55
N ALA A 417 -13.73 -8.50 -10.11
CA ALA A 417 -14.87 -9.34 -9.77
C ALA A 417 -14.79 -9.76 -8.29
N THR A 418 -15.89 -9.62 -7.55
CA THR A 418 -15.96 -9.94 -6.10
C THR A 418 -15.91 -11.43 -5.80
N GLY A 419 -16.03 -12.30 -6.82
CA GLY A 419 -16.13 -13.76 -6.69
C GLY A 419 -17.46 -14.26 -6.11
N ASP A 420 -18.47 -13.40 -5.93
CA ASP A 420 -19.77 -13.75 -5.31
C ASP A 420 -21.01 -13.50 -6.20
N PHE A 421 -20.79 -13.32 -7.51
CA PHE A 421 -21.80 -13.28 -8.58
C PHE A 421 -22.72 -12.05 -8.67
N ASP A 422 -22.57 -11.00 -7.84
CA ASP A 422 -23.45 -9.81 -7.90
C ASP A 422 -22.81 -8.55 -8.54
N GLY A 423 -21.54 -8.58 -8.98
CA GLY A 423 -20.89 -7.51 -9.76
C GLY A 423 -19.37 -7.39 -9.56
N ASN A 424 -18.78 -6.22 -9.88
CA ASN A 424 -17.41 -5.88 -9.50
C ASN A 424 -17.38 -5.14 -8.15
N GLY A 425 -16.26 -5.28 -7.43
CA GLY A 425 -15.89 -4.49 -6.26
C GLY A 425 -14.63 -3.67 -6.52
N VAL A 426 -14.32 -2.75 -5.62
CA VAL A 426 -13.09 -1.96 -5.60
C VAL A 426 -12.11 -2.57 -4.61
N PHE A 427 -10.88 -2.76 -5.06
CA PHE A 427 -9.78 -3.36 -4.32
C PHE A 427 -8.57 -2.45 -4.36
N GLY A 428 -7.61 -2.69 -3.48
CA GLY A 428 -6.32 -2.05 -3.56
C GLY A 428 -5.23 -2.79 -2.82
N ARG A 429 -3.99 -2.32 -3.01
CA ARG A 429 -2.80 -2.83 -2.31
C ARG A 429 -1.81 -1.72 -2.10
N ARG A 430 -1.19 -1.70 -0.92
CA ARG A 430 -0.15 -0.73 -0.55
C ARG A 430 1.23 -1.29 -0.87
N PHE A 431 2.12 -0.38 -1.23
CA PHE A 431 3.51 -0.64 -1.55
C PHE A 431 4.40 0.35 -0.80
N ASP A 432 5.57 -0.12 -0.38
CA ASP A 432 6.59 0.73 0.22
C ASP A 432 7.23 1.66 -0.84
N ALA A 433 8.13 2.54 -0.39
CA ALA A 433 8.88 3.43 -1.27
C ALA A 433 9.75 2.69 -2.29
N GLY A 434 10.13 1.44 -2.02
CA GLY A 434 10.86 0.55 -2.92
C GLY A 434 9.99 -0.06 -4.03
N GLY A 435 8.68 -0.09 -3.83
CA GLY A 435 7.72 -0.83 -4.67
C GLY A 435 7.49 -2.27 -4.20
N ASN A 436 7.92 -2.64 -3.00
CA ASN A 436 7.57 -3.93 -2.41
C ASN A 436 6.15 -3.87 -1.82
N PRO A 437 5.34 -4.92 -1.97
CA PRO A 437 4.01 -4.94 -1.39
C PRO A 437 4.07 -4.96 0.14
N LEU A 438 3.28 -4.09 0.77
CA LEU A 438 3.09 -4.04 2.23
C LEU A 438 2.00 -5.02 2.68
N ASP A 439 0.99 -5.22 1.85
CA ASP A 439 -0.09 -6.14 2.12
C ASP A 439 0.19 -7.48 1.43
N LEU A 440 -0.04 -8.60 2.14
CA LEU A 440 0.18 -9.95 1.59
C LEU A 440 -0.69 -10.21 0.35
N ARG A 441 -1.89 -9.62 0.32
CA ARG A 441 -2.85 -9.64 -0.79
C ARG A 441 -3.54 -8.28 -0.93
N GLU A 442 -4.32 -8.11 -1.99
CA GLU A 442 -5.24 -6.99 -2.10
C GLU A 442 -6.35 -7.01 -1.04
N PHE A 443 -6.68 -5.81 -0.55
CA PHE A 443 -7.79 -5.55 0.34
C PHE A 443 -9.00 -5.00 -0.42
N THR A 444 -10.20 -5.20 0.11
CA THR A 444 -11.42 -4.55 -0.40
C THR A 444 -11.50 -3.11 0.11
N ILE A 445 -11.83 -2.18 -0.78
CA ILE A 445 -12.03 -0.75 -0.47
C ILE A 445 -13.50 -0.47 -0.16
N ASN A 446 -14.44 -0.88 -1.01
CA ASN A 446 -15.86 -0.66 -0.76
C ASN A 446 -16.42 -1.66 0.26
N GLU A 447 -17.50 -1.31 0.94
CA GLU A 447 -18.24 -2.30 1.73
C GLU A 447 -18.95 -3.31 0.81
N ALA A 448 -19.17 -4.52 1.33
CA ALA A 448 -19.85 -5.58 0.58
C ALA A 448 -21.27 -5.14 0.18
N ARG A 449 -21.49 -4.97 -1.14
CA ARG A 449 -22.71 -4.40 -1.68
C ARG A 449 -23.09 -5.05 -3.00
N ALA A 450 -24.38 -5.36 -3.15
CA ALA A 450 -24.90 -5.95 -4.38
C ALA A 450 -24.94 -4.93 -5.51
N GLY A 451 -24.35 -5.26 -6.66
CA GLY A 451 -24.20 -4.36 -7.80
C GLY A 451 -22.76 -4.23 -8.25
N ASP A 452 -22.52 -3.28 -9.16
CA ASP A 452 -21.23 -3.06 -9.81
C ASP A 452 -20.56 -1.80 -9.24
N GLN A 453 -19.43 -1.97 -8.56
CA GLN A 453 -18.56 -0.87 -8.13
C GLN A 453 -17.38 -0.71 -9.11
N ALA A 454 -17.21 0.50 -9.63
CA ALA A 454 -16.32 0.75 -10.77
C ALA A 454 -15.62 2.11 -10.75
N ALA A 455 -14.58 2.25 -11.58
CA ALA A 455 -13.80 3.47 -11.80
C ALA A 455 -13.29 4.13 -10.50
N PRO A 456 -12.41 3.45 -9.74
CA PRO A 456 -11.86 4.01 -8.52
C PRO A 456 -10.99 5.24 -8.79
N ALA A 457 -11.08 6.24 -7.92
CA ALA A 457 -10.20 7.40 -7.88
C ALA A 457 -9.63 7.55 -6.47
N LEU A 458 -8.32 7.76 -6.36
CA LEU A 458 -7.61 7.86 -5.09
C LEU A 458 -7.05 9.26 -4.83
N THR A 459 -6.95 9.63 -3.55
CA THR A 459 -6.08 10.73 -3.12
C THR A 459 -5.50 10.44 -1.74
N ALA A 460 -4.21 10.72 -1.55
CA ALA A 460 -3.53 10.52 -0.28
C ALA A 460 -3.92 11.61 0.73
N LEU A 461 -4.17 11.24 1.97
CA LEU A 461 -4.56 12.16 3.03
C LEU A 461 -3.36 12.57 3.87
N ALA A 462 -3.40 13.80 4.39
CA ALA A 462 -2.33 14.39 5.21
C ALA A 462 -2.01 13.60 6.50
N ASN A 463 -2.89 12.70 6.92
CA ASN A 463 -2.70 11.81 8.06
C ASN A 463 -1.96 10.51 7.70
N GLY A 464 -1.47 10.36 6.47
CA GLY A 464 -0.81 9.13 5.98
C GLY A 464 -1.79 8.08 5.44
N GLY A 465 -3.09 8.40 5.40
CA GLY A 465 -4.14 7.55 4.86
C GLY A 465 -4.44 7.85 3.40
N PHE A 466 -5.60 7.40 2.94
CA PHE A 466 -6.11 7.78 1.63
C PHE A 466 -7.65 7.81 1.62
N ALA A 467 -8.20 8.61 0.71
CA ALA A 467 -9.59 8.54 0.33
C ALA A 467 -9.70 7.85 -1.04
N ALA A 468 -10.73 7.02 -1.18
CA ALA A 468 -11.12 6.41 -2.44
C ALA A 468 -12.55 6.85 -2.78
N ALA A 469 -12.83 7.06 -4.05
CA ALA A 469 -14.17 7.27 -4.57
C ALA A 469 -14.42 6.38 -5.77
N TRP A 470 -15.67 5.96 -5.99
CA TRP A 470 -16.05 5.05 -7.07
C TRP A 470 -17.50 5.27 -7.48
N ILE A 471 -17.86 4.69 -8.61
CA ILE A 471 -19.24 4.58 -9.09
C ILE A 471 -19.85 3.33 -8.46
N ASP A 472 -20.98 3.45 -7.78
CA ASP A 472 -21.79 2.32 -7.31
C ASP A 472 -23.06 2.20 -8.17
N THR A 473 -23.13 1.14 -8.99
CA THR A 473 -24.35 0.75 -9.70
C THR A 473 -25.02 -0.39 -8.95
N ALA A 474 -25.92 -0.05 -8.03
CA ALA A 474 -26.64 -1.03 -7.23
C ALA A 474 -27.41 -2.04 -8.11
N ALA A 475 -27.69 -3.23 -7.57
CA ALA A 475 -28.40 -4.30 -8.30
C ALA A 475 -29.76 -3.90 -8.90
N ASN A 476 -30.40 -2.84 -8.40
CA ASN A 476 -31.64 -2.28 -8.95
C ASN A 476 -31.42 -1.28 -10.11
N GLY A 477 -30.18 -1.06 -10.54
CA GLY A 477 -29.78 -0.13 -11.59
C GLY A 477 -29.58 1.33 -11.12
N ALA A 478 -29.72 1.62 -9.83
CA ALA A 478 -29.45 2.96 -9.30
C ALA A 478 -27.95 3.23 -9.28
N VAL A 479 -27.53 4.36 -9.85
CA VAL A 479 -26.13 4.78 -9.90
C VAL A 479 -25.87 5.87 -8.88
N GLN A 480 -24.78 5.74 -8.12
CA GLN A 480 -24.29 6.71 -7.15
C GLN A 480 -22.79 6.88 -7.28
N VAL A 481 -22.28 7.99 -6.73
CA VAL A 481 -20.85 8.15 -6.48
C VAL A 481 -20.65 8.05 -4.99
N GLU A 482 -19.79 7.13 -4.59
CA GLU A 482 -19.48 6.84 -3.20
C GLU A 482 -18.01 7.12 -2.93
N ALA A 483 -17.70 7.27 -1.65
CA ALA A 483 -16.34 7.39 -1.18
C ALA A 483 -16.18 6.77 0.20
N ARG A 484 -14.97 6.33 0.47
CA ARG A 484 -14.55 5.82 1.77
C ARG A 484 -13.15 6.27 2.07
N VAL A 485 -12.89 6.46 3.36
CA VAL A 485 -11.62 6.95 3.87
C VAL A 485 -10.98 5.85 4.69
N LEU A 486 -9.71 5.57 4.38
CA LEU A 486 -8.78 4.97 5.31
C LEU A 486 -8.00 6.09 5.96
N ALA A 487 -8.20 6.32 7.25
CA ALA A 487 -7.33 7.24 7.98
C ALA A 487 -5.94 6.62 8.13
N GLY A 488 -4.89 7.41 7.95
CA GLY A 488 -3.53 6.98 8.26
C GLY A 488 -3.22 7.21 9.73
N GLY A 489 -2.43 6.31 10.31
CA GLY A 489 -2.09 6.34 11.73
C GLY A 489 -3.26 5.96 12.66
N MET A 490 -2.93 5.79 13.94
CA MET A 490 -3.83 5.36 15.01
C MET A 490 -5.16 6.13 15.00
N ASP A 491 -6.26 5.41 15.23
CA ASP A 491 -7.60 5.95 15.25
C ASP A 491 -7.78 7.00 16.35
N ASP A 492 -8.42 8.14 16.03
CA ASP A 492 -8.86 9.18 16.98
C ASP A 492 -9.91 8.68 18.03
N ALA A 493 -10.11 7.35 18.13
CA ALA A 493 -11.20 6.70 18.85
C ALA A 493 -10.75 5.74 19.96
N GLY A 494 -9.44 5.56 20.21
CA GLY A 494 -8.93 4.69 21.26
C GLY A 494 -9.21 3.21 21.00
N GLY A 495 -8.70 2.69 19.88
CA GLY A 495 -8.81 1.29 19.47
C GLY A 495 -7.52 0.50 19.63
N THR A 496 -7.65 -0.82 19.68
CA THR A 496 -6.51 -1.74 19.57
C THR A 496 -6.15 -1.95 18.10
N GLY A 497 -5.02 -1.39 17.63
CA GLY A 497 -4.56 -1.51 16.25
C GLY A 497 -3.34 -2.43 16.11
N TRP A 498 -3.33 -3.24 15.07
CA TRP A 498 -2.12 -3.90 14.57
C TRP A 498 -1.66 -3.06 13.38
N ILE A 499 -0.47 -2.46 13.46
CA ILE A 499 0.04 -1.62 12.37
C ILE A 499 1.21 -2.35 11.76
N SER A 500 0.98 -3.04 10.64
CA SER A 500 2.09 -3.53 9.83
C SER A 500 2.67 -2.36 9.03
N ASP A 501 3.90 -1.95 9.33
CA ASP A 501 4.76 -1.39 8.31
C ASP A 501 6.20 -1.87 8.53
N SER A 502 7.02 -1.74 7.49
CA SER A 502 8.36 -2.27 7.43
C SER A 502 9.35 -1.19 7.89
N GLY A 503 9.32 -0.79 9.16
CA GLY A 503 10.33 0.08 9.75
C GLY A 503 10.14 1.59 9.55
N ASN A 504 8.93 2.15 9.64
CA ASN A 504 8.70 3.60 9.47
C ASN A 504 8.02 4.29 10.67
N LEU A 505 7.93 5.63 10.57
CA LEU A 505 7.47 6.57 11.60
C LEU A 505 5.93 6.53 11.79
N LEU A 506 5.47 6.00 12.92
CA LEU A 506 4.09 6.04 13.39
C LEU A 506 3.85 7.31 14.20
N VAL A 507 2.78 8.06 13.97
CA VAL A 507 2.46 9.25 14.79
C VAL A 507 1.44 8.87 15.87
N GLY A 508 1.74 9.14 17.13
CA GLY A 508 0.82 8.94 18.26
C GLY A 508 -0.42 9.83 18.13
N GLY A 509 -1.60 9.21 18.28
CA GLY A 509 -2.90 9.84 18.10
C GLY A 509 -3.39 10.54 19.37
N ALA A 510 -4.67 10.90 19.40
CA ALA A 510 -5.37 11.29 20.62
C ALA A 510 -6.20 10.11 21.13
N GLY A 511 -6.08 9.75 22.40
CA GLY A 511 -6.79 8.62 22.99
C GLY A 511 -5.90 7.73 23.84
N SER A 512 -6.22 6.44 23.93
CA SER A 512 -5.34 5.42 24.50
C SER A 512 -5.22 4.32 23.45
N GLU A 513 -4.03 4.11 22.92
CA GLU A 513 -3.83 3.25 21.76
C GLU A 513 -3.11 1.94 22.10
N ARG A 514 -3.27 0.92 21.26
CA ARG A 514 -2.33 -0.21 21.20
C ARG A 514 -1.73 -0.25 19.81
N VAL A 515 -0.41 -0.27 19.75
CA VAL A 515 0.42 -0.35 18.54
C VAL A 515 1.13 -1.68 18.55
N ASP A 516 1.09 -2.41 17.45
CA ASP A 516 1.99 -3.54 17.21
C ASP A 516 2.65 -3.35 15.85
N ALA A 517 3.93 -2.99 15.84
CA ALA A 517 4.67 -2.62 14.62
C ALA A 517 5.32 -3.84 13.90
N LEU A 518 5.03 -5.05 14.39
CA LEU A 518 5.47 -6.32 13.79
C LEU A 518 6.98 -6.53 13.73
N GLY A 519 7.64 -6.27 12.60
CA GLY A 519 9.04 -6.64 12.41
C GLY A 519 9.77 -5.62 11.57
N GLY A 520 10.95 -5.21 12.03
CA GLY A 520 11.66 -4.06 11.48
C GLY A 520 12.41 -3.35 12.60
N VAL A 521 12.85 -2.12 12.33
CA VAL A 521 13.18 -1.15 13.38
C VAL A 521 12.14 -0.05 13.27
N ASP A 522 11.17 -0.09 14.16
CA ASP A 522 9.97 0.74 14.06
C ASP A 522 10.04 1.96 14.99
N THR A 523 9.54 3.11 14.53
CA THR A 523 9.60 4.38 15.28
C THR A 523 8.22 4.94 15.53
N VAL A 524 7.89 5.28 16.78
CA VAL A 524 6.67 6.01 17.12
C VAL A 524 7.00 7.45 17.53
N SER A 525 6.45 8.45 16.85
CA SER A 525 6.59 9.87 17.15
C SER A 525 5.46 10.38 18.03
N TYR A 526 5.82 11.09 19.10
CA TYR A 526 4.90 11.78 19.98
C TYR A 526 5.10 13.29 19.91
N ALA A 527 4.00 14.02 19.72
CA ALA A 527 4.01 15.47 19.77
C ALA A 527 4.23 15.97 21.21
N GLY A 528 5.45 16.38 21.54
CA GLY A 528 5.77 16.98 22.84
C GLY A 528 7.20 16.70 23.29
N LEU A 529 7.60 17.31 24.40
CA LEU A 529 8.90 17.06 25.02
C LEU A 529 8.87 15.71 25.73
N ARG A 530 9.98 14.96 25.75
CA ARG A 530 10.11 13.70 26.51
C ARG A 530 9.66 13.85 27.96
N SER A 531 9.85 15.01 28.58
CA SER A 531 9.42 15.30 29.96
C SER A 531 7.90 15.28 30.19
N HIS A 532 7.09 15.34 29.12
CA HIS A 532 5.62 15.25 29.22
C HIS A 532 5.12 13.81 29.31
N PHE A 533 5.98 12.83 29.05
CA PHE A 533 5.59 11.43 28.94
C PHE A 533 6.22 10.58 30.04
N THR A 534 5.52 9.54 30.49
CA THR A 534 6.13 8.42 31.19
C THR A 534 6.22 7.25 30.22
N VAL A 535 7.41 6.62 30.12
CA VAL A 535 7.60 5.39 29.35
C VAL A 535 7.97 4.27 30.31
N LEU A 536 7.20 3.19 30.29
CA LEU A 536 7.41 1.98 31.07
C LEU A 536 7.56 0.81 30.12
N ARG A 537 8.65 0.05 30.20
CA ARG A 537 8.84 -1.13 29.35
C ARG A 537 8.52 -2.40 30.14
N ASP A 538 7.74 -3.28 29.51
CA ASP A 538 7.46 -4.64 29.96
C ASP A 538 8.01 -5.65 28.94
N ALA A 539 7.97 -6.95 29.26
CA ALA A 539 8.46 -7.98 28.35
C ALA A 539 7.63 -8.01 27.05
N GLY A 540 8.23 -7.53 25.95
CA GLY A 540 7.62 -7.49 24.62
C GLY A 540 6.69 -6.29 24.36
N ALA A 541 6.62 -5.31 25.27
CA ALA A 541 5.79 -4.11 25.08
C ALA A 541 6.35 -2.89 25.84
N ALA A 542 5.91 -1.69 25.48
CA ALA A 542 6.12 -0.47 26.24
C ALA A 542 4.80 0.28 26.43
N THR A 543 4.57 0.85 27.60
CA THR A 543 3.47 1.75 27.87
C THR A 543 3.96 3.20 27.83
N VAL A 544 3.34 4.05 27.03
CA VAL A 544 3.61 5.49 26.96
C VAL A 544 2.41 6.23 27.54
N ILE A 545 2.64 7.06 28.55
CA ILE A 545 1.59 7.83 29.23
C ILE A 545 1.86 9.30 28.96
N ASP A 546 0.95 9.97 28.27
CA ASP A 546 0.95 11.42 28.07
C ASP A 546 0.29 12.13 29.26
N HIS A 547 1.01 13.05 29.92
CA HIS A 547 0.51 13.83 31.06
C HIS A 547 0.01 15.23 30.68
N VAL A 548 0.22 15.66 29.44
CA VAL A 548 0.01 17.06 29.03
C VAL A 548 -0.86 17.18 27.78
N GLY A 549 -0.66 16.31 26.79
CA GLY A 549 -1.39 16.28 25.54
C GLY A 549 -2.63 15.39 25.59
N SER A 550 -3.07 14.97 24.40
CA SER A 550 -4.30 14.20 24.20
C SER A 550 -4.06 12.72 23.93
N SER A 551 -2.80 12.25 23.89
CA SER A 551 -2.44 10.86 23.54
C SER A 551 -2.65 9.84 24.67
N GLY A 552 -3.18 10.27 25.83
CA GLY A 552 -3.58 9.38 26.92
C GLY A 552 -2.56 8.30 27.31
N VAL A 553 -2.93 7.02 27.14
CA VAL A 553 -2.11 5.86 27.57
C VAL A 553 -2.01 4.84 26.45
N ASP A 554 -0.82 4.71 25.88
CA ASP A 554 -0.56 3.83 24.75
C ASP A 554 0.22 2.59 25.14
N THR A 555 0.01 1.50 24.40
CA THR A 555 0.73 0.24 24.52
C THR A 555 1.42 -0.07 23.20
N LEU A 556 2.73 0.06 23.14
CA LEU A 556 3.58 -0.24 22.00
C LEU A 556 4.09 -1.67 22.08
N VAL A 557 3.99 -2.42 20.98
CA VAL A 557 4.46 -3.80 20.83
C VAL A 557 5.30 -3.88 19.58
N ASN A 558 6.43 -4.60 19.64
CA ASN A 558 7.40 -4.67 18.55
C ASN A 558 7.85 -3.30 18.01
N VAL A 559 8.02 -2.31 18.89
CA VAL A 559 8.51 -0.96 18.54
C VAL A 559 9.90 -0.78 19.13
N GLU A 560 10.85 -0.37 18.29
CA GLU A 560 12.25 -0.20 18.69
C GLU A 560 12.58 1.23 19.09
N ARG A 561 11.85 2.23 18.58
CA ARG A 561 12.19 3.64 18.74
C ARG A 561 10.95 4.46 19.10
N ILE A 562 11.15 5.47 19.93
CA ILE A 562 10.18 6.54 20.17
C ILE A 562 10.87 7.87 19.87
N GLU A 563 10.23 8.73 19.08
CA GLU A 563 10.67 10.10 18.83
C GLU A 563 9.82 11.09 19.63
N PHE A 564 10.48 11.97 20.38
CA PHE A 564 9.87 13.16 20.97
C PHE A 564 10.45 14.39 20.30
N SER A 565 9.83 15.55 20.51
CA SER A 565 10.28 16.82 19.89
C SER A 565 11.69 17.27 20.30
N ASP A 566 12.27 16.71 21.38
CA ASP A 566 13.58 17.09 21.93
C ASP A 566 14.62 15.96 21.99
N VAL A 567 14.20 14.69 21.96
CA VAL A 567 15.08 13.52 22.09
C VAL A 567 14.38 12.26 21.57
N SER A 568 15.15 11.25 21.19
CA SER A 568 14.62 9.91 20.88
C SER A 568 14.93 8.92 21.98
N LEU A 569 14.12 7.87 22.08
CA LEU A 569 14.24 6.80 23.08
C LEU A 569 14.25 5.45 22.36
N ALA A 570 15.30 4.66 22.55
CA ALA A 570 15.39 3.30 22.01
C ALA A 570 14.87 2.26 23.01
N LEU A 571 13.98 1.36 22.58
CA LEU A 571 13.30 0.34 23.38
C LEU A 571 13.89 -1.08 23.24
N ASP A 572 14.70 -1.33 22.22
CA ASP A 572 15.45 -2.57 21.94
C ASP A 572 16.68 -2.74 22.85
N ILE A 573 16.46 -2.70 24.16
CA ILE A 573 17.52 -2.82 25.18
C ILE A 573 18.21 -4.20 25.17
N ASP A 574 17.57 -5.18 24.54
CA ASP A 574 18.10 -6.52 24.31
C ASP A 574 18.75 -6.65 22.91
N GLY A 575 18.47 -5.70 22.01
CA GLY A 575 18.96 -5.63 20.63
C GLY A 575 20.09 -4.62 20.44
N THR A 576 20.09 -3.95 19.29
CA THR A 576 21.16 -3.06 18.84
C THR A 576 21.46 -1.94 19.84
N ALA A 577 20.45 -1.20 20.30
CA ALA A 577 20.71 -0.07 21.20
C ALA A 577 21.23 -0.52 22.56
N GLY A 578 20.71 -1.64 23.07
CA GLY A 578 21.23 -2.29 24.25
C GLY A 578 22.71 -2.61 24.16
N GLN A 579 23.11 -3.26 23.06
CA GLN A 579 24.51 -3.62 22.80
C GLN A 579 25.40 -2.38 22.67
N ALA A 580 24.96 -1.35 21.93
CA ALA A 580 25.69 -0.09 21.78
C ALA A 580 25.93 0.59 23.14
N TYR A 581 24.90 0.69 23.99
CA TYR A 581 25.02 1.28 25.32
C TYR A 581 25.95 0.48 26.23
N ARG A 582 25.79 -0.85 26.28
CA ARG A 582 26.62 -1.74 27.10
C ARG A 582 28.07 -1.67 26.69
N LEU A 583 28.35 -1.70 25.39
CA LEU A 583 29.71 -1.65 24.88
C LEU A 583 30.36 -0.30 25.15
N TYR A 584 29.63 0.80 24.96
CA TYR A 584 30.13 2.14 25.29
C TYR A 584 30.48 2.24 26.78
N LYS A 585 29.57 1.80 27.66
CA LYS A 585 29.82 1.81 29.12
C LYS A 585 30.99 0.89 29.50
N ALA A 586 31.09 -0.29 28.89
CA ALA A 586 32.19 -1.21 29.12
C ALA A 586 33.54 -0.63 28.66
N ALA A 587 33.55 0.07 27.52
CA ALA A 587 34.77 0.65 26.96
C ALA A 587 35.27 1.87 27.73
N PHE A 588 34.38 2.68 28.31
CA PHE A 588 34.74 3.98 28.88
C PHE A 588 34.44 4.14 30.37
N ASN A 589 33.83 3.13 31.01
CA ASN A 589 33.47 3.15 32.43
C ASN A 589 32.62 4.39 32.82
N ARG A 590 31.72 4.80 31.91
CA ARG A 590 30.79 5.91 32.11
C ARG A 590 29.55 5.71 31.25
N ALA A 591 28.45 6.37 31.61
CA ALA A 591 27.29 6.42 30.72
C ALA A 591 27.68 7.12 29.40
N PRO A 592 27.14 6.65 28.26
CA PRO A 592 27.34 7.32 26.99
C PRO A 592 26.67 8.69 26.97
N ASP A 593 27.21 9.60 26.16
CA ASP A 593 26.51 10.81 25.76
C ASP A 593 25.47 10.48 24.66
N LYS A 594 24.42 11.31 24.57
CA LYS A 594 23.27 11.06 23.67
C LYS A 594 23.66 10.99 22.19
N GLN A 595 24.61 11.82 21.75
CA GLN A 595 25.08 11.83 20.35
C GLN A 595 25.93 10.59 20.05
N GLY A 596 26.85 10.25 20.95
CA GLY A 596 27.73 9.10 20.81
C GLY A 596 26.96 7.79 20.74
N VAL A 597 26.01 7.54 21.66
CA VAL A 597 25.19 6.33 21.58
C VAL A 597 24.28 6.33 20.34
N GLY A 598 23.73 7.48 19.96
CA GLY A 598 22.92 7.62 18.75
C GLY A 598 23.67 7.27 17.46
N TYR A 599 24.93 7.70 17.35
CA TYR A 599 25.81 7.32 16.24
C TYR A 599 25.99 5.80 16.15
N TRP A 600 26.30 5.13 17.27
CA TRP A 600 26.56 3.69 17.25
C TRP A 600 25.29 2.86 17.03
N ILE A 601 24.15 3.32 17.55
CA ILE A 601 22.84 2.74 17.22
C ILE A 601 22.63 2.77 15.71
N ALA A 602 22.77 3.94 15.08
CA ALA A 602 22.57 4.09 13.64
C ALA A 602 23.52 3.21 12.79
N MET A 603 24.80 3.12 13.17
CA MET A 603 25.76 2.26 12.46
C MET A 603 25.39 0.78 12.58
N MET A 604 25.01 0.34 13.78
CA MET A 604 24.68 -1.08 14.02
C MET A 604 23.33 -1.47 13.41
N ASP A 605 22.34 -0.57 13.40
CA ASP A 605 21.08 -0.76 12.68
C ASP A 605 21.32 -0.88 11.16
N ALA A 606 22.34 -0.20 10.63
CA ALA A 606 22.81 -0.36 9.24
C ALA A 606 23.67 -1.63 9.00
N GLY A 607 23.76 -2.54 9.97
CA GLY A 607 24.42 -3.84 9.84
C GLY A 607 25.89 -3.88 10.26
N VAL A 608 26.43 -2.82 10.89
CA VAL A 608 27.78 -2.88 11.48
C VAL A 608 27.79 -3.83 12.68
N ALA A 609 28.70 -4.80 12.66
CA ALA A 609 28.80 -5.79 13.73
C ALA A 609 29.35 -5.19 15.03
N LEU A 610 28.88 -5.67 16.19
CA LEU A 610 29.33 -5.24 17.52
C LEU A 610 30.86 -5.28 17.68
N GLU A 611 31.51 -6.30 17.12
CA GLU A 611 32.97 -6.44 17.15
C GLU A 611 33.70 -5.31 16.40
N GLN A 612 33.11 -4.80 15.31
CA GLN A 612 33.66 -3.67 14.56
C GLN A 612 33.51 -2.36 15.35
N VAL A 613 32.40 -2.18 16.06
CA VAL A 613 32.22 -1.06 17.01
C VAL A 613 33.24 -1.14 18.14
N ALA A 614 33.45 -2.34 18.69
CA ALA A 614 34.44 -2.58 19.74
C ALA A 614 35.86 -2.24 19.25
N ALA A 615 36.20 -2.56 18.00
CA ALA A 615 37.47 -2.17 17.39
C ALA A 615 37.62 -0.63 17.28
N GLY A 616 36.54 0.08 16.93
CA GLY A 616 36.50 1.53 16.95
C GLY A 616 36.80 2.12 18.33
N PHE A 617 36.23 1.53 19.38
CA PHE A 617 36.51 1.93 20.76
C PHE A 617 37.92 1.60 21.22
N THR A 618 38.41 0.37 21.01
CA THR A 618 39.77 -0.01 21.42
C THR A 618 40.86 0.79 20.70
N GLY A 619 40.57 1.28 19.48
CA GLY A 619 41.43 2.18 18.73
C GLY A 619 41.36 3.66 19.16
N SER A 620 40.44 4.03 20.07
CA SER A 620 40.23 5.42 20.47
C SER A 620 41.26 5.91 21.49
N ALA A 621 41.49 7.23 21.52
CA ALA A 621 42.38 7.86 22.49
C ALA A 621 41.87 7.72 23.93
N GLU A 622 40.56 7.78 24.15
CA GLU A 622 39.93 7.63 25.48
C GLU A 622 40.16 6.22 26.02
N PHE A 623 40.00 5.19 25.19
CA PHE A 623 40.26 3.81 25.59
C PHE A 623 41.74 3.59 25.93
N ALA A 624 42.65 4.14 25.13
CA ALA A 624 44.09 4.06 25.39
C ALA A 624 44.49 4.75 26.72
N GLN A 625 43.77 5.78 27.15
CA GLN A 625 43.98 6.43 28.45
C GLN A 625 43.50 5.56 29.62
N LEU A 626 42.34 4.89 29.47
CA LEU A 626 41.75 4.06 30.51
C LEU A 626 42.42 2.68 30.65
N TYR A 627 42.78 2.05 29.53
CA TYR A 627 43.30 0.69 29.50
C TYR A 627 44.81 0.62 29.27
N GLY A 628 45.45 1.75 28.98
CA GLY A 628 46.88 1.85 28.68
C GLY A 628 47.22 1.37 27.27
N GLY A 629 47.66 2.29 26.40
CA GLY A 629 47.95 2.00 24.98
C GLY A 629 49.01 0.92 24.69
N ARG A 630 49.69 0.38 25.71
CA ARG A 630 50.58 -0.80 25.64
C ARG A 630 50.48 -1.70 26.88
N ALA A 631 49.30 -1.79 27.51
CA ALA A 631 49.12 -2.67 28.66
C ALA A 631 49.43 -4.13 28.29
N SER A 632 50.00 -4.89 29.23
CA SER A 632 50.12 -6.35 29.08
C SER A 632 48.74 -7.00 29.08
N ASP A 633 48.62 -8.23 28.59
CA ASP A 633 47.33 -8.93 28.58
C ASP A 633 46.77 -9.12 30.00
N THR A 634 47.64 -9.38 30.98
CA THR A 634 47.25 -9.43 32.40
C THR A 634 46.65 -8.12 32.87
N THR A 635 47.33 -6.99 32.64
CA THR A 635 46.84 -5.67 33.04
C THR A 635 45.56 -5.30 32.32
N PHE A 636 45.43 -5.63 31.04
CA PHE A 636 44.23 -5.41 30.25
C PHE A 636 43.02 -6.16 30.83
N VAL A 637 43.18 -7.46 31.13
CA VAL A 637 42.12 -8.27 31.75
C VAL A 637 41.74 -7.73 33.12
N GLU A 638 42.72 -7.38 33.97
CA GLU A 638 42.43 -6.81 35.30
C GLU A 638 41.67 -5.49 35.20
N LEU A 639 41.99 -4.63 34.22
CA LEU A 639 41.25 -3.40 33.98
C LEU A 639 39.83 -3.65 33.46
N LEU A 640 39.60 -4.66 32.62
CA LEU A 640 38.25 -5.04 32.21
C LEU A 640 37.39 -5.48 33.40
N TYR A 641 37.92 -6.31 34.30
CA TYR A 641 37.19 -6.70 35.51
C TYR A 641 36.83 -5.50 36.39
N ASN A 642 37.76 -4.55 36.58
CA ASN A 642 37.51 -3.37 37.42
C ASN A 642 36.56 -2.35 36.77
N ASN A 643 36.72 -2.11 35.48
CA ASN A 643 35.98 -1.06 34.77
C ASN A 643 34.61 -1.52 34.27
N VAL A 644 34.49 -2.79 33.86
CA VAL A 644 33.23 -3.33 33.31
C VAL A 644 32.41 -4.03 34.38
N LEU A 645 33.06 -4.85 35.23
CA LEU A 645 32.35 -5.68 36.22
C LEU A 645 32.44 -5.12 37.65
N HIS A 646 33.17 -4.03 37.85
CA HIS A 646 33.33 -3.35 39.14
C HIS A 646 33.80 -4.27 40.29
N ARG A 647 34.63 -5.25 39.96
CA ARG A 647 35.23 -6.18 40.93
C ARG A 647 36.62 -6.62 40.49
N ALA A 648 37.37 -7.20 41.43
CA ALA A 648 38.65 -7.83 41.11
C ALA A 648 38.44 -9.08 40.22
N ALA A 649 39.41 -9.32 39.34
CA ALA A 649 39.50 -10.54 38.55
C ALA A 649 39.70 -11.74 39.49
N GLU A 650 38.89 -12.77 39.32
CA GLU A 650 39.04 -14.03 40.05
C GLU A 650 39.98 -14.97 39.29
N GLY A 651 40.69 -15.86 40.00
CA GLY A 651 41.79 -16.65 39.45
C GLY A 651 41.45 -17.41 38.18
N ALA A 652 40.36 -18.19 38.16
CA ALA A 652 40.02 -19.05 37.02
C ALA A 652 39.61 -18.22 35.79
N GLY A 653 38.74 -17.23 35.96
CA GLY A 653 38.28 -16.33 34.90
C GLY A 653 39.40 -15.45 34.36
N ARG A 654 40.27 -14.92 35.24
CA ARG A 654 41.46 -14.17 34.82
C ARG A 654 42.38 -15.02 33.94
N ASP A 655 42.68 -16.24 34.40
CA ASP A 655 43.58 -17.15 33.69
C ASP A 655 42.98 -17.59 32.34
N TYR A 656 41.66 -17.77 32.27
CA TYR A 656 40.93 -18.04 31.03
C TYR A 656 41.12 -16.91 30.00
N TRP A 657 40.89 -15.65 30.38
CA TRP A 657 41.00 -14.51 29.46
C TRP A 657 42.44 -14.24 29.03
N ILE A 658 43.42 -14.42 29.93
CA ILE A 658 44.84 -14.32 29.58
C ILE A 658 45.20 -15.39 28.55
N LYS A 659 44.72 -16.62 28.73
CA LYS A 659 44.91 -17.71 27.76
C LYS A 659 44.26 -17.40 26.41
N ALA A 660 43.05 -16.83 26.41
CA ALA A 660 42.37 -16.42 25.19
C ALA A 660 43.19 -15.41 24.38
N LEU A 661 43.74 -14.39 25.05
CA LEU A 661 44.60 -13.38 24.42
C LEU A 661 45.94 -13.96 23.94
N ALA A 662 46.65 -14.68 24.82
CA ALA A 662 48.04 -15.07 24.58
C ALA A 662 48.21 -16.35 23.75
N GLU A 663 47.29 -17.31 23.86
CA GLU A 663 47.41 -18.62 23.20
C GLU A 663 46.40 -18.79 22.06
N LEU A 664 45.16 -18.32 22.25
CA LEU A 664 44.11 -18.43 21.23
C LEU A 664 44.08 -17.22 20.27
N HIS A 665 44.92 -16.22 20.52
CA HIS A 665 45.04 -14.99 19.73
C HIS A 665 43.69 -14.27 19.55
N THR A 666 42.80 -14.36 20.54
CA THR A 666 41.55 -13.61 20.58
C THR A 666 41.87 -12.11 20.59
N PRO A 667 41.35 -11.30 19.65
CA PRO A 667 41.59 -9.87 19.64
C PRO A 667 41.01 -9.16 20.87
N ARG A 668 41.62 -8.04 21.30
CA ARG A 668 41.20 -7.32 22.52
C ARG A 668 39.80 -6.71 22.39
N GLU A 669 39.44 -6.27 21.19
CA GLU A 669 38.09 -5.81 20.84
C GLU A 669 37.04 -6.92 21.01
N GLN A 670 37.40 -8.16 20.68
CA GLN A 670 36.52 -9.31 20.88
C GLN A 670 36.38 -9.64 22.38
N VAL A 671 37.47 -9.57 23.15
CA VAL A 671 37.41 -9.73 24.62
C VAL A 671 36.55 -8.62 25.25
N LEU A 672 36.68 -7.37 24.80
CA LEU A 672 35.84 -6.26 25.26
C LEU A 672 34.35 -6.50 24.97
N ALA A 673 34.02 -6.93 23.74
CA ALA A 673 32.65 -7.26 23.37
C ALA A 673 32.08 -8.40 24.24
N LEU A 674 32.88 -9.42 24.55
CA LEU A 674 32.48 -10.53 25.42
C LEU A 674 32.26 -10.10 26.88
N PHE A 675 33.06 -9.15 27.39
CA PHE A 675 32.82 -8.56 28.72
C PHE A 675 31.55 -7.69 28.72
N SER A 676 31.35 -6.89 27.67
CA SER A 676 30.14 -6.07 27.48
C SER A 676 28.87 -6.92 27.52
N GLU A 677 28.86 -8.05 26.81
CA GLU A 677 27.70 -8.92 26.69
C GLU A 677 27.66 -10.04 27.74
N SER A 678 28.52 -9.98 28.76
CA SER A 678 28.44 -10.90 29.88
C SER A 678 27.16 -10.68 30.68
N ALA A 679 26.55 -11.77 31.17
CA ALA A 679 25.34 -11.71 32.01
C ALA A 679 25.53 -10.81 33.25
N GLU A 680 26.77 -10.75 33.77
CA GLU A 680 27.12 -9.89 34.89
C GLU A 680 27.05 -8.40 34.51
N ASN A 681 27.63 -7.99 33.37
CA ASN A 681 27.55 -6.60 32.92
C ASN A 681 26.12 -6.22 32.53
N GLN A 682 25.38 -7.10 31.85
CA GLN A 682 23.97 -6.87 31.54
C GLN A 682 23.15 -6.60 32.81
N ALA A 683 23.36 -7.39 33.87
CA ALA A 683 22.72 -7.18 35.17
C ALA A 683 23.13 -5.87 35.86
N GLN A 684 24.36 -5.39 35.65
CA GLN A 684 24.81 -4.09 36.17
C GLN A 684 24.29 -2.89 35.39
N VAL A 685 23.92 -3.09 34.11
CA VAL A 685 23.46 -2.02 33.22
C VAL A 685 21.94 -1.89 33.23
N ILE A 686 21.20 -2.98 33.44
CA ILE A 686 19.75 -3.03 33.23
C ILE A 686 18.99 -1.91 33.96
N GLY A 687 19.36 -1.58 35.20
CA GLY A 687 18.71 -0.52 35.97
C GLY A 687 18.80 0.88 35.35
N ALA A 688 19.77 1.13 34.46
CA ALA A 688 19.95 2.40 33.76
C ALA A 688 19.19 2.46 32.43
N ILE A 689 18.84 1.31 31.83
CA ILE A 689 18.25 1.24 30.49
C ILE A 689 16.88 0.57 30.46
N GLN A 690 16.37 0.07 31.59
CA GLN A 690 15.15 -0.75 31.64
C GLN A 690 13.92 -0.14 30.95
N ASN A 691 13.80 1.20 30.93
CA ASN A 691 12.69 1.93 30.28
C ASN A 691 13.11 2.61 28.97
N GLY A 692 14.17 2.10 28.34
CA GLY A 692 14.75 2.61 27.10
C GLY A 692 16.00 3.48 27.30
N ILE A 693 16.64 3.80 26.18
CA ILE A 693 17.90 4.55 26.11
C ILE A 693 17.65 5.86 25.39
N GLU A 694 17.81 6.99 26.08
CA GLU A 694 17.72 8.31 25.42
C GLU A 694 18.95 8.56 24.54
N TYR A 695 18.72 8.97 23.29
CA TYR A 695 19.77 9.27 22.32
C TYR A 695 19.37 10.45 21.42
N ALA A 696 20.36 11.01 20.75
CA ALA A 696 20.14 11.99 19.68
C ALA A 696 20.27 11.26 18.33
N PRO A 697 19.24 11.29 17.45
CA PRO A 697 19.33 10.69 16.13
C PRO A 697 20.54 11.18 15.37
N TRP A 698 21.23 10.25 14.72
CA TRP A 698 22.34 10.56 13.84
C TRP A 698 21.79 10.74 12.42
N MET A 699 21.87 11.96 11.88
CA MET A 699 21.44 12.33 10.52
C MET A 699 22.54 12.12 9.49
#